data_AF-A0A821DBL7-F1
#
_entry.id   AF-A0A821DBL7-F1
#
_cell.length_a   1.000
_cell.length_b   1.000
_cell.length_c   1.000
_cell.angle_alpha   90.00
_cell.angle_beta   90.00
_cell.angle_gamma   90.00
#
_symmetry.space_group_name_H-M   'P 1'
#
loop_
_entity.id
_entity.type
_entity.pdbx_description
1 polymer ?
#
loop_
_entity_poly.entity_id
_entity_poly.type
_entity_poly.pdbx_seq_one_letter_code
_entity_poly.pdbx_strand_id
1 'polypeptide(L)'
;DVENLQEAVKDGDETLVNTKTIFDFATVKNFLDRANTAMTNKQKQLNVTSLSFEHIVECFENTWKNNQFDGLSRCLESSALSLASIKRIHLELTDKEQSKRRRIADILQKSNIDFVRSGHHETTFDIDVELPNQQQQTTMNDEQKEQKITFADLSELRDRARLLEYSSNVQKADNNERDVDKLRNFIQFVSVVETTLETLTILYTTGHPSVSKFLIPEKQFPCTDGNYDELKENNTILSDLLVNWEKKLFVMYEIHIDLTYFTSDQFWLIEDYIYNPSSVCHPGYHLLRFIDIDPKLIPKPDKQPNTPEDRLENLGNLLSKLRQEVFYQKENLKNEKILLVETTNEGILRAILSLFQKINIQPHIRHLFYCTTRTNWIEIRGFIYRCFYSQSFHQLIRPELLSQSIQDQFVRLLRSLMKEKPDQNFRIGIITTTNMRNQQLINGLRSMRIVDILRDQDLLNKTDFQKLIQDMNKNCILVTSRITGLGKSTIIRQAIEKSNKKYVKFPIYGDFDVDTLAERLRSKYSQLQTGDIHLDIGTTANSQQLNEILYCLLLFRNFRFGYVAVSVPAETIVYIELDASPDATLNELPLFQHITPSIIVEKVDWKSLNIGNKEIQAVANYLKAIDTKAIMKQNVNSSMFQNLDVKTCSRLIQGPFLPKKDDNYITWTQLSIFVAVFHRLFTGFSHCGYFLVESVPEPQLRLDLVQILLESSNQFTSLSVEAVRKQQRSATSGEPTTFSDAIVRWDTIQPFTLVFTVSDEPLFVYKKPTDVPQALVKYFKFYYQALGQNSIMQTTMFPDYITLGHDKLFLKLASLSRKYFNKSICPKCFRQYDIKQQKCDKCLSKDILMRPKSFDHKDVEQFQLDIAKKLETDYVLTPDNFIKMLLIYMRVQSGIPVLIMGETGCGKTSLIQFLCQKVLDDDLVIFRIHPGI
;
A
#
# COMPACT_ATOMS: atom_id res chain seq x y z
N ASP A 1 36.06 -32.12 6.16
CA ASP A 1 36.14 -31.77 7.59
C ASP A 1 34.82 -32.14 8.26
N VAL A 2 34.86 -32.77 9.43
CA VAL A 2 33.64 -33.11 10.19
C VAL A 2 33.08 -31.89 10.90
N GLU A 3 33.91 -30.90 11.22
CA GLU A 3 33.47 -29.65 11.84
C GLU A 3 32.50 -28.88 10.93
N ASN A 4 32.79 -28.78 9.63
CA ASN A 4 31.88 -28.18 8.64
C ASN A 4 30.53 -28.91 8.54
N LEU A 5 30.52 -30.23 8.68
CA LEU A 5 29.29 -31.03 8.67
C LEU A 5 28.47 -30.81 9.95
N GLN A 6 29.13 -30.64 11.09
CA GLN A 6 28.48 -30.35 12.38
C GLN A 6 27.97 -28.92 12.49
N GLU A 7 28.63 -27.95 11.83
CA GLU A 7 28.21 -26.54 11.76
C GLU A 7 26.94 -26.37 10.92
N ALA A 8 26.86 -27.01 9.74
CA ALA A 8 25.65 -27.00 8.89
C ALA A 8 24.38 -27.53 9.58
N VAL A 9 24.55 -28.40 10.59
CA VAL A 9 23.44 -28.92 11.40
C VAL A 9 22.97 -27.92 12.47
N LYS A 10 23.86 -27.04 12.95
CA LYS A 10 23.55 -26.01 13.95
C LYS A 10 22.82 -24.81 13.35
N ASP A 11 23.09 -24.51 12.08
CA ASP A 11 22.49 -23.38 11.35
C ASP A 11 21.05 -23.64 10.89
N GLY A 12 20.51 -24.85 11.14
CA GLY A 12 19.11 -25.18 10.87
C GLY A 12 18.77 -25.33 9.39
N ASP A 13 19.78 -25.45 8.51
CA ASP A 13 19.56 -25.81 7.10
C ASP A 13 18.78 -27.13 7.04
N GLU A 14 17.69 -27.16 6.28
CA GLU A 14 16.91 -28.38 5.96
C GLU A 14 17.79 -29.34 5.15
N THR A 15 18.71 -30.01 5.84
CA THR A 15 19.61 -30.98 5.23
C THR A 15 18.84 -32.28 4.97
N LEU A 16 19.12 -32.91 3.82
CA LEU A 16 18.56 -34.20 3.42
C LEU A 16 18.93 -35.38 4.36
N VAL A 17 19.70 -35.12 5.42
CA VAL A 17 20.26 -36.12 6.33
C VAL A 17 19.93 -35.73 7.77
N ASN A 18 19.46 -36.70 8.55
CA ASN A 18 19.15 -36.49 9.96
C ASN A 18 20.40 -36.02 10.73
N THR A 19 20.26 -34.94 11.50
CA THR A 19 21.23 -34.41 12.48
C THR A 19 21.98 -35.51 13.24
N LYS A 20 21.25 -36.52 13.72
CA LYS A 20 21.81 -37.65 14.47
C LYS A 20 22.85 -38.44 13.66
N THR A 21 22.60 -38.62 12.38
CA THR A 21 23.48 -39.39 11.47
C THR A 21 24.80 -38.68 11.21
N ILE A 22 24.82 -37.35 11.22
CA ILE A 22 26.06 -36.56 11.11
C ILE A 22 26.90 -36.66 12.39
N PHE A 23 26.27 -36.67 13.57
CA PHE A 23 26.94 -36.94 14.85
C PHE A 23 27.45 -38.38 14.98
N ASP A 24 26.68 -39.36 14.47
CA ASP A 24 27.12 -40.75 14.38
C ASP A 24 28.40 -40.86 13.51
N PHE A 25 28.44 -40.18 12.36
CA PHE A 25 29.60 -40.17 11.47
C PHE A 25 30.83 -39.51 12.11
N ALA A 26 30.62 -38.41 12.85
CA ALA A 26 31.68 -37.75 13.62
C ALA A 26 32.29 -38.69 14.67
N THR A 27 31.45 -39.47 15.34
CA THR A 27 31.85 -40.44 16.35
C THR A 27 32.69 -41.58 15.74
N VAL A 28 32.26 -42.10 14.58
CA VAL A 28 33.00 -43.12 13.82
C VAL A 28 34.37 -42.60 13.39
N LYS A 29 34.44 -41.38 12.84
CA LYS A 29 35.72 -40.78 12.44
C LYS A 29 36.67 -40.61 13.64
N ASN A 30 36.17 -40.08 14.76
CA ASN A 30 36.97 -39.89 15.97
C ASN A 30 37.54 -41.21 16.50
N PHE A 31 36.76 -42.30 16.46
CA PHE A 31 37.25 -43.64 16.80
C PHE A 31 38.41 -44.06 15.89
N LEU A 32 38.27 -43.92 14.57
CA LEU A 32 39.30 -44.28 13.59
C LEU A 32 40.57 -43.43 13.76
N ASP A 33 40.42 -42.13 13.98
CA ASP A 33 41.55 -41.20 14.21
C ASP A 33 42.34 -41.59 15.48
N ARG A 34 41.64 -41.96 16.57
CA ARG A 34 42.28 -42.44 17.80
C ARG A 34 42.95 -43.79 17.63
N ALA A 35 42.30 -44.74 16.95
CA ALA A 35 42.90 -46.04 16.65
C ALA A 35 44.15 -45.88 15.79
N ASN A 36 44.12 -44.99 14.78
CA ASN A 36 45.27 -44.69 13.94
C ASN A 36 46.42 -44.03 14.72
N THR A 37 46.09 -43.11 15.63
CA THR A 37 47.06 -42.51 16.55
C THR A 37 47.71 -43.56 17.45
N ALA A 38 46.91 -44.48 18.01
CA ALA A 38 47.41 -45.59 18.83
C ALA A 38 48.34 -46.52 18.03
N MET A 39 47.98 -46.84 16.77
CA MET A 39 48.84 -47.62 15.88
C MET A 39 50.15 -46.90 15.57
N THR A 40 50.09 -45.60 15.24
CA THR A 40 51.27 -44.78 14.95
C THR A 40 52.21 -44.70 16.16
N ASN A 41 51.64 -44.54 17.37
CA ASN A 41 52.41 -44.53 18.61
C ASN A 41 53.06 -45.89 18.88
N LYS A 42 52.34 -46.99 18.61
CA LYS A 42 52.85 -48.35 18.80
C LYS A 42 53.95 -48.71 17.79
N GLN A 43 53.85 -48.24 16.54
CA GLN A 43 54.92 -48.33 15.54
C GLN A 43 56.18 -47.61 16.01
N LYS A 44 56.04 -46.39 16.53
CA LYS A 44 57.16 -45.62 17.10
C LYS A 44 57.77 -46.32 18.31
N GLN A 45 56.94 -46.92 19.18
CA GLN A 45 57.39 -47.60 20.38
C GLN A 45 58.15 -48.90 20.10
N LEU A 46 57.70 -49.68 19.11
CA LEU A 46 58.33 -50.94 18.70
C LEU A 46 59.46 -50.73 17.67
N ASN A 47 59.63 -49.50 17.18
CA ASN A 47 60.63 -49.09 16.19
C ASN A 47 60.62 -49.96 14.92
N VAL A 48 59.42 -50.32 14.46
CA VAL A 48 59.18 -51.14 13.27
C VAL A 48 58.36 -50.37 12.23
N THR A 49 58.63 -50.66 10.96
CA THR A 49 57.96 -50.04 9.82
C THR A 49 56.52 -50.55 9.59
N SER A 50 56.17 -51.71 10.17
CA SER A 50 54.83 -52.30 10.05
C SER A 50 54.46 -53.08 11.31
N LEU A 51 53.19 -53.01 11.72
CA LEU A 51 52.67 -53.76 12.88
C LEU A 51 52.23 -55.17 12.46
N SER A 52 52.39 -56.15 13.36
CA SER A 52 51.73 -57.46 13.17
C SER A 52 50.21 -57.32 13.36
N PHE A 53 49.47 -58.31 12.86
CA PHE A 53 48.01 -58.33 13.00
C PHE A 53 47.57 -58.28 14.47
N GLU A 54 48.26 -58.97 15.39
CA GLU A 54 47.90 -58.92 16.81
C GLU A 54 48.05 -57.51 17.40
N HIS A 55 49.11 -56.78 17.02
CA HIS A 55 49.32 -55.42 17.50
C HIS A 55 48.25 -54.45 16.99
N ILE A 56 47.76 -54.64 15.76
CA ILE A 56 46.67 -53.84 15.18
C ILE A 56 45.38 -54.11 15.96
N VAL A 57 45.02 -55.39 16.17
CA VAL A 57 43.83 -55.79 16.94
C VAL A 57 43.87 -55.17 18.34
N GLU A 58 45.01 -55.23 19.02
CA GLU A 58 45.17 -54.67 20.36
C GLU A 58 44.95 -53.14 20.39
N CYS A 59 45.42 -52.41 19.37
CA CYS A 59 45.16 -50.96 19.26
C CYS A 59 43.67 -50.64 19.10
N PHE A 60 42.94 -51.44 18.31
CA PHE A 60 41.49 -51.28 18.16
C PHE A 60 40.74 -51.66 19.45
N GLU A 61 41.09 -52.77 20.10
CA GLU A 61 40.48 -53.18 21.37
C GLU A 61 40.70 -52.15 22.48
N ASN A 62 41.90 -51.60 22.59
CA ASN A 62 42.21 -50.57 23.58
C ASN A 62 41.46 -49.27 23.33
N THR A 63 41.27 -48.89 22.06
CA THR A 63 40.48 -47.71 21.69
C THR A 63 38.99 -47.94 21.98
N TRP A 64 38.51 -49.15 21.74
CA TRP A 64 37.11 -49.55 21.93
C TRP A 64 36.68 -49.61 23.40
N LYS A 65 37.58 -50.00 24.32
CA LYS A 65 37.31 -50.06 25.78
C LYS A 65 36.98 -48.71 26.43
N ASN A 66 37.00 -47.61 25.68
CA ASN A 66 36.61 -46.30 26.15
C ASN A 66 35.08 -46.12 26.03
N ASN A 67 34.39 -45.87 27.15
CA ASN A 67 32.93 -45.69 27.23
C ASN A 67 32.34 -44.64 26.26
N GLN A 68 33.18 -43.77 25.68
CA GLN A 68 32.77 -42.80 24.66
C GLN A 68 32.35 -43.43 23.31
N PHE A 69 32.57 -44.73 23.10
CA PHE A 69 32.27 -45.44 21.85
C PHE A 69 31.19 -46.54 22.01
N ASP A 70 30.42 -46.50 23.10
CA ASP A 70 29.29 -47.40 23.29
C ASP A 70 28.27 -47.21 22.15
N GLY A 71 27.97 -48.30 21.43
CA GLY A 71 27.07 -48.27 20.27
C GLY A 71 27.72 -47.92 18.93
N LEU A 72 29.06 -47.95 18.82
CA LEU A 72 29.77 -47.62 17.57
C LEU A 72 29.26 -48.41 16.35
N SER A 73 28.85 -49.68 16.53
CA SER A 73 28.27 -50.49 15.44
C SER A 73 27.03 -49.81 14.83
N ARG A 74 26.15 -49.27 15.67
CA ARG A 74 24.95 -48.54 15.23
C ARG A 74 25.32 -47.23 14.53
N CYS A 75 26.32 -46.52 15.05
CA CYS A 75 26.82 -45.28 14.42
C CYS A 75 27.42 -45.57 13.04
N LEU A 76 28.14 -46.69 12.88
CA LEU A 76 28.78 -47.11 11.64
C LEU A 76 27.74 -47.52 10.59
N GLU A 77 26.70 -48.24 10.99
CA GLU A 77 25.55 -48.58 10.13
C GLU A 77 24.77 -47.34 9.67
N SER A 78 24.41 -46.47 10.61
CA SER A 78 23.71 -45.19 10.36
C SER A 78 24.48 -44.30 9.37
N SER A 79 25.80 -44.19 9.60
CA SER A 79 26.72 -43.42 8.75
C SER A 79 26.90 -44.02 7.37
N ALA A 80 26.98 -45.35 7.26
CA ALA A 80 27.16 -46.05 6.00
C ALA A 80 25.94 -45.89 5.07
N LEU A 81 24.73 -46.01 5.62
CA LEU A 81 23.48 -45.84 4.86
C LEU A 81 23.33 -44.44 4.25
N SER A 82 23.87 -43.42 4.93
CA SER A 82 23.75 -42.02 4.50
C SER A 82 25.04 -41.44 3.91
N LEU A 83 26.06 -42.28 3.66
CA LEU A 83 27.40 -41.82 3.26
C LEU A 83 27.40 -41.02 1.96
N ALA A 84 26.56 -41.39 0.98
CA ALA A 84 26.45 -40.67 -0.29
C ALA A 84 25.93 -39.24 -0.09
N SER A 85 24.90 -39.08 0.75
CA SER A 85 24.33 -37.78 1.11
C SER A 85 25.31 -36.94 1.94
N ILE A 86 26.01 -37.55 2.91
CA ILE A 86 27.05 -36.89 3.70
C ILE A 86 28.19 -36.39 2.79
N LYS A 87 28.64 -37.20 1.82
CA LYS A 87 29.66 -36.81 0.84
C LYS A 87 29.20 -35.64 -0.02
N ARG A 88 27.95 -35.67 -0.50
CA ARG A 88 27.38 -34.59 -1.30
C ARG A 88 27.31 -33.27 -0.52
N ILE A 89 26.79 -33.31 0.71
CA ILE A 89 26.75 -32.14 1.61
C ILE A 89 28.17 -31.63 1.88
N HIS A 90 29.12 -32.52 2.14
CA HIS A 90 30.52 -32.13 2.36
C HIS A 90 31.12 -31.43 1.13
N LEU A 91 30.88 -31.94 -0.07
CA LEU A 91 31.35 -31.33 -1.32
C LEU A 91 30.70 -29.96 -1.55
N GLU A 92 29.37 -29.86 -1.43
CA GLU A 92 28.63 -28.60 -1.60
C GLU A 92 29.07 -27.53 -0.58
N LEU A 93 29.29 -27.91 0.68
CA LEU A 93 29.81 -27.00 1.71
C LEU A 93 31.25 -26.59 1.44
N THR A 94 32.09 -27.52 0.99
CA THR A 94 33.50 -27.22 0.68
C THR A 94 33.61 -26.26 -0.51
N ASP A 95 32.76 -26.43 -1.52
CA ASP A 95 32.69 -25.54 -2.68
C ASP A 95 32.18 -24.15 -2.29
N LYS A 96 31.14 -24.06 -1.45
CA LYS A 96 30.65 -22.77 -0.90
C LYS A 96 31.74 -22.06 -0.06
N GLU A 97 32.45 -22.79 0.79
CA GLU A 97 33.51 -22.24 1.63
C GLU A 97 34.71 -21.76 0.81
N GLN A 98 35.13 -22.53 -0.19
CA GLN A 98 36.15 -22.09 -1.13
C GLN A 98 35.68 -20.86 -1.92
N SER A 99 34.40 -20.79 -2.29
CA SER A 99 33.82 -19.64 -2.97
C SER A 99 33.86 -18.37 -2.10
N LYS A 100 33.50 -18.45 -0.82
CA LYS A 100 33.56 -17.29 0.10
C LYS A 100 35.00 -16.82 0.32
N ARG A 101 35.96 -17.75 0.50
CA ARG A 101 37.39 -17.42 0.62
C ARG A 101 37.94 -16.76 -0.64
N ARG A 102 37.56 -17.25 -1.83
CA ARG A 102 37.90 -16.61 -3.11
C ARG A 102 37.33 -15.20 -3.19
N ARG A 103 36.06 -15.02 -2.83
CA ARG A 103 35.41 -13.69 -2.85
C ARG A 103 36.10 -12.67 -1.94
N ILE A 104 36.54 -13.07 -0.74
CA ILE A 104 37.37 -12.23 0.15
C ILE A 104 38.68 -11.84 -0.53
N ALA A 105 39.36 -12.80 -1.16
CA ALA A 105 40.62 -12.56 -1.85
C ALA A 105 40.43 -11.64 -3.07
N ASP A 106 39.37 -11.83 -3.85
CA ASP A 106 39.06 -11.03 -5.03
C ASP A 106 38.79 -9.57 -4.66
N ILE A 107 38.04 -9.33 -3.58
CA ILE A 107 37.76 -7.98 -3.06
C ILE A 107 39.05 -7.26 -2.64
N LEU A 108 39.95 -7.95 -1.93
CA LEU A 108 41.23 -7.35 -1.53
C LEU A 108 42.21 -7.20 -2.70
N GLN A 109 42.16 -8.08 -3.69
CA GLN A 109 43.09 -8.04 -4.81
C GLN A 109 42.84 -6.83 -5.69
N LYS A 110 41.58 -6.62 -6.11
CA LYS A 110 41.22 -5.47 -6.92
C LYS A 110 39.72 -5.20 -6.85
N SER A 111 39.34 -4.14 -6.16
CA SER A 111 37.94 -3.67 -6.11
C SER A 111 37.87 -2.15 -6.08
N ASN A 112 36.73 -1.59 -6.48
CA ASN A 112 36.39 -0.19 -6.20
C ASN A 112 35.24 -0.18 -5.19
N ILE A 113 35.39 0.60 -4.13
CA ILE A 113 34.36 0.81 -3.12
C ILE A 113 33.67 2.12 -3.41
N ASP A 114 32.36 2.02 -3.55
CA ASP A 114 31.51 3.14 -3.80
C ASP A 114 30.45 3.28 -2.71
N PHE A 115 30.24 4.50 -2.23
CA PHE A 115 29.16 4.80 -1.29
C PHE A 115 27.93 5.27 -2.05
N VAL A 116 26.80 4.63 -1.74
CA VAL A 116 25.52 4.92 -2.36
C VAL A 116 24.49 5.35 -1.33
N ARG A 117 23.59 6.23 -1.76
CA ARG A 117 22.45 6.69 -0.97
C ARG A 117 21.21 5.94 -1.43
N SER A 118 20.51 5.30 -0.51
CA SER A 118 19.26 4.58 -0.75
C SER A 118 18.13 5.13 0.14
N GLY A 119 16.89 4.93 -0.29
CA GLY A 119 15.69 5.39 0.44
C GLY A 119 15.29 6.84 0.15
N HIS A 120 13.97 7.07 0.07
CA HIS A 120 13.40 8.39 -0.20
C HIS A 120 13.27 9.27 1.06
N HIS A 121 12.75 8.71 2.16
CA HIS A 121 12.49 9.45 3.42
C HIS A 121 13.40 8.99 4.58
N GLU A 122 13.64 7.68 4.71
CA GLU A 122 14.69 7.12 5.57
C GLU A 122 15.94 6.94 4.71
N THR A 123 16.70 8.02 4.53
CA THR A 123 17.96 7.94 3.82
C THR A 123 18.90 7.00 4.57
N THR A 124 19.23 5.89 3.93
CA THR A 124 20.27 4.95 4.37
C THR A 124 21.46 5.06 3.44
N PHE A 125 22.64 4.86 4.01
CA PHE A 125 23.87 4.73 3.22
C PHE A 125 24.20 3.25 3.14
N ASP A 126 24.58 2.82 1.94
CA ASP A 126 25.10 1.49 1.68
C ASP A 126 26.34 1.62 0.81
N ILE A 127 26.95 0.50 0.48
CA ILE A 127 28.06 0.44 -0.45
C ILE A 127 27.77 -0.47 -1.62
N ASP A 128 28.36 -0.13 -2.75
CA ASP A 128 28.51 -0.99 -3.91
C ASP A 128 30.01 -1.29 -4.08
N VAL A 129 30.39 -2.56 -4.10
CA VAL A 129 31.76 -2.96 -4.45
C VAL A 129 31.81 -3.48 -5.88
N GLU A 130 32.52 -2.77 -6.75
CA GLU A 130 32.73 -3.17 -8.13
C GLU A 130 34.00 -4.01 -8.29
N LEU A 131 33.87 -5.17 -8.93
CA LEU A 131 34.99 -6.06 -9.27
C LEU A 131 35.30 -5.94 -10.78
N PRO A 132 36.51 -5.54 -11.19
CA PRO A 132 36.82 -5.18 -12.57
C PRO A 132 36.81 -6.33 -13.60
N ASN A 133 36.58 -7.59 -13.20
CA ASN A 133 36.65 -8.76 -14.08
C ASN A 133 35.30 -9.35 -14.53
N GLN A 134 34.16 -8.68 -14.30
CA GLN A 134 32.86 -9.12 -14.88
C GLN A 134 32.55 -8.52 -16.26
N GLN A 135 33.50 -7.83 -16.89
CA GLN A 135 33.37 -7.38 -18.28
C GLN A 135 34.29 -8.17 -19.20
N GLN A 136 33.90 -9.41 -19.58
CA GLN A 136 34.26 -9.94 -20.89
C GLN A 136 33.40 -11.15 -21.34
N GLN A 137 32.69 -10.89 -22.44
CA GLN A 137 32.21 -11.82 -23.48
C GLN A 137 31.13 -12.86 -23.12
N THR A 138 29.86 -12.60 -23.46
CA THR A 138 29.18 -13.28 -24.58
C THR A 138 27.79 -12.70 -24.91
N THR A 139 27.49 -12.77 -26.21
CA THR A 139 26.25 -12.57 -26.96
C THR A 139 24.90 -12.48 -26.23
N MET A 140 24.18 -11.38 -26.50
CA MET A 140 22.72 -11.24 -26.74
C MET A 140 21.76 -12.18 -25.99
N ASN A 141 20.93 -11.56 -25.13
CA ASN A 141 19.59 -11.96 -24.68
C ASN A 141 19.40 -12.68 -23.34
N ASP A 142 20.17 -12.37 -22.29
CA ASP A 142 19.67 -12.55 -20.93
C ASP A 142 20.14 -11.39 -20.03
N GLU A 143 19.20 -10.70 -19.39
CA GLU A 143 19.43 -9.67 -18.36
C GLU A 143 20.06 -10.35 -17.12
N GLN A 144 21.36 -10.61 -17.13
CA GLN A 144 22.09 -10.95 -15.91
C GLN A 144 22.42 -9.67 -15.15
N LYS A 145 21.68 -9.45 -14.05
CA LYS A 145 21.96 -8.43 -13.02
C LYS A 145 23.45 -8.43 -12.68
N GLU A 146 24.12 -7.29 -12.86
CA GLU A 146 25.39 -6.99 -12.22
C GLU A 146 25.27 -7.33 -10.73
N GLN A 147 26.09 -8.25 -10.23
CA GLN A 147 26.01 -8.71 -8.85
C GLN A 147 26.74 -7.70 -7.95
N LYS A 148 26.06 -6.59 -7.64
CA LYS A 148 26.52 -5.58 -6.68
C LYS A 148 26.67 -6.21 -5.29
N ILE A 149 27.81 -6.00 -4.65
CA ILE A 149 28.10 -6.48 -3.29
C ILE A 149 27.72 -5.36 -2.31
N THR A 150 26.79 -5.65 -1.41
CA THR A 150 26.27 -4.72 -0.40
C THR A 150 27.07 -4.79 0.90
N PHE A 151 26.83 -3.86 1.84
CA PHE A 151 27.41 -3.96 3.17
C PHE A 151 26.98 -5.25 3.91
N ALA A 152 25.74 -5.71 3.70
CA ALA A 152 25.26 -6.95 4.31
C ALA A 152 26.10 -8.16 3.89
N ASP A 153 26.43 -8.25 2.59
CA ASP A 153 27.31 -9.28 2.05
C ASP A 153 28.72 -9.21 2.66
N LEU A 154 29.28 -8.00 2.80
CA LEU A 154 30.61 -7.81 3.41
C LEU A 154 30.63 -8.11 4.90
N SER A 155 29.57 -7.78 5.63
CA SER A 155 29.45 -8.11 7.05
C SER A 155 29.41 -9.62 7.24
N GLU A 156 28.66 -10.36 6.39
CA GLU A 156 28.67 -11.83 6.40
C GLU A 156 30.06 -12.39 6.10
N LEU A 157 30.75 -11.86 5.08
CA LEU A 157 32.11 -12.27 4.74
C LEU A 157 33.10 -11.95 5.88
N ARG A 158 32.93 -10.85 6.60
CA ARG A 158 33.75 -10.46 7.77
C ARG A 158 33.57 -11.45 8.91
N ASP A 159 32.34 -11.82 9.23
CA ASP A 159 32.07 -12.80 10.29
C ASP A 159 32.63 -14.17 9.92
N ARG A 160 32.54 -14.56 8.64
CA ARG A 160 33.21 -15.78 8.17
C ARG A 160 34.73 -15.67 8.23
N ALA A 161 35.32 -14.52 7.87
CA ALA A 161 36.76 -14.29 7.98
C ALA A 161 37.26 -14.43 9.43
N ARG A 162 36.49 -13.94 10.42
CA ARG A 162 36.80 -14.10 11.86
C ARG A 162 36.81 -15.57 12.30
N LEU A 163 35.85 -16.36 11.84
CA LEU A 163 35.79 -17.81 12.12
C LEU A 163 36.98 -18.56 11.50
N LEU A 164 37.37 -18.18 10.28
CA LEU A 164 38.52 -18.74 9.58
C LEU A 164 39.85 -18.39 10.27
N GLU A 165 39.97 -17.15 10.76
CA GLU A 165 41.12 -16.73 11.57
C GLU A 165 41.21 -17.55 12.87
N TYR A 166 40.08 -17.74 13.56
CA TYR A 166 40.05 -18.50 14.82
C TYR A 166 40.43 -19.97 14.63
N SER A 167 39.86 -20.65 13.63
CA SER A 167 40.16 -22.06 13.31
C SER A 167 41.61 -22.27 12.88
N SER A 168 42.19 -21.33 12.13
CA SER A 168 43.59 -21.39 11.68
C SER A 168 44.58 -21.23 12.84
N ASN A 169 44.24 -20.48 13.89
CA ASN A 169 45.08 -20.33 15.08
C ASN A 169 45.11 -21.59 15.98
N VAL A 170 44.10 -22.47 15.87
CA VAL A 170 44.04 -23.74 16.62
C VAL A 170 44.91 -24.82 15.97
N GLN A 171 45.07 -24.79 14.64
CA GLN A 171 45.90 -25.72 13.88
C GLN A 171 47.27 -25.10 13.56
N LYS A 172 48.22 -25.17 14.49
CA LYS A 172 49.60 -24.68 14.30
C LYS A 172 50.33 -25.47 13.19
N ALA A 173 50.28 -24.97 11.96
CA ALA A 173 51.16 -25.36 10.86
C ALA A 173 51.79 -24.10 10.24
N ASP A 174 53.13 -24.06 10.16
CA ASP A 174 53.96 -22.89 9.82
C ASP A 174 53.72 -22.28 8.42
N ASN A 175 52.79 -22.80 7.61
CA ASN A 175 52.50 -22.32 6.25
C ASN A 175 51.26 -21.41 6.13
N ASN A 176 50.50 -21.17 7.22
CA ASN A 176 49.22 -20.43 7.18
C ASN A 176 49.30 -18.94 7.56
N GLU A 177 50.47 -18.41 7.90
CA GLU A 177 50.63 -17.07 8.47
C GLU A 177 50.19 -15.95 7.49
N ARG A 178 50.52 -16.08 6.20
CA ARG A 178 50.13 -15.11 5.15
C ARG A 178 48.63 -15.06 4.88
N ASP A 179 47.91 -16.16 5.05
CA ASP A 179 46.46 -16.20 4.85
C ASP A 179 45.74 -15.60 6.05
N VAL A 180 46.26 -15.79 7.26
CA VAL A 180 45.75 -15.14 8.48
C VAL A 180 45.88 -13.61 8.39
N ASP A 181 47.02 -13.11 7.92
CA ASP A 181 47.21 -11.65 7.76
C ASP A 181 46.29 -11.04 6.70
N LYS A 182 45.99 -11.75 5.61
CA LYS A 182 44.98 -11.33 4.63
C LYS A 182 43.58 -11.27 5.23
N LEU A 183 43.21 -12.25 6.06
CA LEU A 183 41.92 -12.26 6.76
C LEU A 183 41.81 -11.08 7.74
N ARG A 184 42.88 -10.80 8.52
CA ARG A 184 42.94 -9.62 9.40
C ARG A 184 42.80 -8.32 8.63
N ASN A 185 43.50 -8.21 7.50
CA ASN A 185 43.41 -7.03 6.63
C ASN A 185 41.98 -6.83 6.11
N PHE A 186 41.31 -7.92 5.71
CA PHE A 186 39.90 -7.86 5.30
C PHE A 186 38.96 -7.43 6.44
N ILE A 187 39.15 -7.95 7.66
CA ILE A 187 38.34 -7.58 8.82
C ILE A 187 38.50 -6.08 9.11
N GLN A 188 39.74 -5.56 9.09
CA GLN A 188 40.00 -4.13 9.27
C GLN A 188 39.41 -3.28 8.15
N PHE A 189 39.51 -3.73 6.90
CA PHE A 189 38.90 -3.10 5.75
C PHE A 189 37.38 -2.92 5.93
N VAL A 190 36.65 -3.99 6.26
CA VAL A 190 35.20 -3.93 6.49
C VAL A 190 34.85 -3.05 7.70
N SER A 191 35.67 -3.03 8.74
CA SER A 191 35.49 -2.10 9.87
C SER A 191 35.63 -0.62 9.47
N VAL A 192 36.57 -0.28 8.58
CA VAL A 192 36.71 1.10 8.07
C VAL A 192 35.47 1.49 7.26
N VAL A 193 34.97 0.58 6.42
CA VAL A 193 33.72 0.77 5.66
C VAL A 193 32.54 1.03 6.60
N GLU A 194 32.34 0.20 7.62
CA GLU A 194 31.28 0.35 8.62
C GLU A 194 31.35 1.71 9.31
N THR A 195 32.53 2.11 9.81
CA THR A 195 32.71 3.43 10.44
C THR A 195 32.47 4.60 9.46
N THR A 196 32.77 4.41 8.18
CA THR A 196 32.52 5.43 7.15
C THR A 196 31.02 5.57 6.90
N LEU A 197 30.28 4.46 6.79
CA LEU A 197 28.82 4.46 6.65
C LEU A 197 28.13 5.11 7.85
N GLU A 198 28.57 4.79 9.08
CA GLU A 198 28.08 5.41 10.30
C GLU A 198 28.33 6.93 10.30
N THR A 199 29.56 7.35 9.96
CA THR A 199 29.94 8.76 9.92
C THR A 199 29.16 9.53 8.85
N LEU A 200 28.96 8.96 7.66
CA LEU A 200 28.13 9.53 6.59
C LEU A 200 26.67 9.67 7.04
N THR A 201 26.13 8.66 7.73
CA THR A 201 24.77 8.69 8.27
C THR A 201 24.60 9.80 9.31
N ILE A 202 25.57 9.98 10.22
CA ILE A 202 25.51 11.05 11.23
C ILE A 202 25.72 12.42 10.58
N LEU A 203 26.66 12.58 9.66
CA LEU A 203 26.85 13.82 8.90
C LEU A 203 25.59 14.22 8.13
N TYR A 204 24.94 13.25 7.50
CA TYR A 204 23.68 13.47 6.80
C TYR A 204 22.57 13.88 7.76
N THR A 205 22.36 13.14 8.86
CA THR A 205 21.27 13.44 9.81
C THR A 205 21.49 14.77 10.56
N THR A 206 22.74 15.14 10.83
CA THR A 206 23.13 16.46 11.37
C THR A 206 23.07 17.57 10.32
N GLY A 207 22.83 17.23 9.05
CA GLY A 207 22.58 18.17 7.97
C GLY A 207 23.82 18.78 7.35
N HIS A 208 24.97 18.11 7.33
CA HIS A 208 26.14 18.65 6.64
C HIS A 208 25.96 18.58 5.10
N PRO A 209 26.11 19.69 4.34
CA PRO A 209 25.74 19.75 2.93
C PRO A 209 26.75 19.07 1.98
N SER A 210 27.91 18.66 2.48
CA SER A 210 28.97 18.06 1.65
C SER A 210 28.87 16.54 1.51
N VAL A 211 27.87 15.88 2.09
CA VAL A 211 27.76 14.41 2.08
C VAL A 211 27.77 13.86 0.66
N SER A 212 27.11 14.54 -0.29
CA SER A 212 27.08 14.12 -1.70
C SER A 212 28.45 14.00 -2.35
N LYS A 213 29.45 14.77 -1.88
CA LYS A 213 30.83 14.76 -2.39
C LYS A 213 31.60 13.48 -2.13
N PHE A 214 31.07 12.64 -1.24
CA PHE A 214 31.66 11.37 -0.86
C PHE A 214 30.92 10.16 -1.45
N LEU A 215 29.95 10.41 -2.33
CA LEU A 215 29.11 9.39 -2.97
C LEU A 215 29.40 9.29 -4.47
N ILE A 216 28.93 8.23 -5.13
CA ILE A 216 28.95 8.13 -6.60
C ILE A 216 28.12 9.27 -7.22
N PRO A 217 28.56 9.89 -8.33
CA PRO A 217 29.78 9.62 -9.11
C PRO A 217 30.96 10.51 -8.70
N GLU A 218 30.84 11.28 -7.63
CA GLU A 218 31.84 12.29 -7.26
C GLU A 218 33.12 11.67 -6.68
N LYS A 219 33.03 10.53 -5.99
CA LYS A 219 34.18 9.87 -5.37
C LYS A 219 34.05 8.34 -5.35
N GLN A 220 35.14 7.66 -5.67
CA GLN A 220 35.30 6.19 -5.61
C GLN A 220 36.60 5.86 -4.90
N PHE A 221 36.66 4.73 -4.18
CA PHE A 221 37.83 4.34 -3.41
C PHE A 221 38.40 3.02 -3.94
N PRO A 222 39.54 3.04 -4.65
CA PRO A 222 40.17 1.81 -5.13
C PRO A 222 40.82 1.03 -3.98
N CYS A 223 40.66 -0.30 -4.01
CA CYS A 223 41.39 -1.25 -3.18
C CYS A 223 42.22 -2.15 -4.09
N THR A 224 43.55 -2.15 -3.89
CA THR A 224 44.48 -2.94 -4.71
C THR A 224 45.48 -3.67 -3.83
N ASP A 225 45.58 -4.99 -4.00
CA ASP A 225 46.45 -5.87 -3.22
C ASP A 225 46.36 -5.64 -1.69
N GLY A 226 45.15 -5.36 -1.20
CA GLY A 226 44.85 -5.10 0.20
C GLY A 226 45.22 -3.70 0.70
N ASN A 227 45.64 -2.79 -0.20
CA ASN A 227 45.81 -1.37 0.11
C ASN A 227 44.50 -0.61 -0.13
N TYR A 228 44.01 0.05 0.93
CA TYR A 228 42.82 0.91 0.95
C TYR A 228 43.10 2.19 1.76
N ASP A 229 44.31 2.73 1.66
CA ASP A 229 44.75 3.90 2.44
C ASP A 229 43.95 5.17 2.12
N GLU A 230 43.51 5.35 0.87
CA GLU A 230 42.63 6.47 0.49
C GLU A 230 41.29 6.41 1.23
N LEU A 231 40.74 5.20 1.42
CA LEU A 231 39.53 5.01 2.21
C LEU A 231 39.77 5.34 3.70
N LYS A 232 40.91 4.95 4.26
CA LYS A 232 41.28 5.27 5.66
C LYS A 232 41.47 6.78 5.87
N GLU A 233 42.18 7.45 4.96
CA GLU A 233 42.38 8.89 4.99
C GLU A 233 41.04 9.62 4.90
N ASN A 234 40.17 9.19 3.98
CA ASN A 234 38.84 9.76 3.84
C ASN A 234 37.95 9.54 5.07
N ASN A 235 38.00 8.36 5.69
CA ASN A 235 37.29 8.10 6.94
C ASN A 235 37.76 9.04 8.07
N THR A 236 39.06 9.33 8.12
CA THR A 236 39.63 10.30 9.08
C THR A 236 39.12 11.72 8.80
N ILE A 237 39.13 12.16 7.53
CA ILE A 237 38.60 13.45 7.11
C ILE A 237 37.12 13.60 7.48
N LEU A 238 36.31 12.57 7.22
CA LEU A 238 34.88 12.55 7.55
C LEU A 238 34.67 12.63 9.07
N SER A 239 35.48 11.92 9.85
CA SER A 239 35.41 11.94 11.32
C SER A 239 35.74 13.33 11.88
N ASP A 240 36.81 13.96 11.39
CA ASP A 240 37.19 15.32 11.79
C ASP A 240 36.13 16.35 11.37
N LEU A 241 35.57 16.20 10.17
CA LEU A 241 34.48 17.03 9.68
C LEU A 241 33.25 16.93 10.59
N LEU A 242 32.88 15.70 10.99
CA LEU A 242 31.75 15.46 11.88
C LEU A 242 31.93 16.13 13.24
N VAL A 243 33.10 15.95 13.87
CA VAL A 243 33.40 16.55 15.19
C VAL A 243 33.32 18.07 15.13
N ASN A 244 33.88 18.68 14.09
CA ASN A 244 33.85 20.14 13.91
C ASN A 244 32.43 20.66 13.63
N TRP A 245 31.68 19.96 12.78
CA TRP A 245 30.30 20.32 12.46
C TRP A 245 29.39 20.24 13.68
N GLU A 246 29.44 19.13 14.43
CA GLU A 246 28.67 18.94 15.65
C GLU A 246 28.94 20.06 16.66
N LYS A 247 30.23 20.41 16.87
CA LYS A 247 30.61 21.49 17.77
C LYS A 247 30.00 22.83 17.35
N LYS A 248 30.05 23.19 16.06
CA LYS A 248 29.42 24.42 15.55
C LYS A 248 27.90 24.37 15.67
N LEU A 249 27.28 23.25 15.31
CA LEU A 249 25.83 23.05 15.37
C LEU A 249 25.29 23.24 16.79
N PHE A 250 25.97 22.72 17.81
CA PHE A 250 25.53 22.87 19.20
C PHE A 250 25.65 24.31 19.70
N VAL A 251 26.73 25.01 19.34
CA VAL A 251 26.84 26.46 19.62
C VAL A 251 25.70 27.22 18.94
N MET A 252 25.35 26.85 17.70
CA MET A 252 24.21 27.46 16.99
C MET A 252 22.87 27.13 17.66
N TYR A 253 22.67 25.94 18.23
CA TYR A 253 21.45 25.61 18.99
C TYR A 253 21.28 26.45 20.26
N GLU A 254 22.37 26.85 20.91
CA GLU A 254 22.31 27.75 22.09
C GLU A 254 21.91 29.18 21.70
N ILE A 255 22.33 29.65 20.53
CA ILE A 255 22.13 31.04 20.08
C ILE A 255 20.84 31.18 19.26
N HIS A 256 20.56 30.23 18.37
CA HIS A 256 19.48 30.24 17.38
C HIS A 256 18.58 29.02 17.57
N ILE A 257 17.67 29.14 18.54
CA ILE A 257 16.78 28.06 18.97
C ILE A 257 15.90 27.52 17.83
N ASP A 258 15.56 28.34 16.83
CA ASP A 258 14.73 27.92 15.71
C ASP A 258 15.38 26.84 14.83
N LEU A 259 16.70 26.74 14.83
CA LEU A 259 17.41 25.66 14.14
C LEU A 259 17.12 24.30 14.76
N THR A 260 16.79 24.23 16.05
CA THR A 260 16.53 22.95 16.76
C THR A 260 15.29 22.21 16.28
N TYR A 261 14.45 22.83 15.46
CA TYR A 261 13.27 22.21 14.87
C TYR A 261 13.60 21.39 13.62
N PHE A 262 14.77 21.62 13.02
CA PHE A 262 15.14 21.08 11.72
C PHE A 262 16.34 20.13 11.81
N THR A 263 16.39 19.15 10.92
CA THR A 263 17.47 18.15 10.84
C THR A 263 17.73 17.76 9.39
N SER A 264 18.88 17.13 9.13
CA SER A 264 19.29 16.67 7.80
C SER A 264 19.21 17.78 6.72
N ASP A 265 18.67 17.47 5.52
CA ASP A 265 18.57 18.46 4.43
C ASP A 265 17.50 19.55 4.70
N GLN A 266 16.75 19.52 5.81
CA GLN A 266 15.69 20.50 6.08
C GLN A 266 16.22 21.93 6.19
N PHE A 267 17.43 22.14 6.73
CA PHE A 267 18.08 23.45 6.74
C PHE A 267 18.20 24.01 5.33
N TRP A 268 18.62 23.15 4.41
CA TRP A 268 18.91 23.51 3.02
C TRP A 268 17.65 23.63 2.18
N LEU A 269 16.60 22.87 2.49
CA LEU A 269 15.27 23.05 1.88
C LEU A 269 14.64 24.38 2.27
N ILE A 270 14.86 24.86 3.49
CA ILE A 270 14.42 26.18 3.94
C ILE A 270 15.25 27.26 3.27
N GLU A 271 16.57 27.13 3.30
CA GLU A 271 17.48 28.07 2.65
C GLU A 271 17.16 28.20 1.15
N ASP A 272 17.05 27.07 0.43
CA ASP A 272 16.69 27.07 -1.00
C ASP A 272 15.35 27.79 -1.24
N TYR A 273 14.34 27.57 -0.41
CA TYR A 273 13.09 28.32 -0.52
C TYR A 273 13.25 29.83 -0.30
N ILE A 274 14.08 30.24 0.66
CA ILE A 274 14.31 31.66 0.99
C ILE A 274 15.01 32.38 -0.17
N TYR A 275 16.01 31.76 -0.78
CA TYR A 275 16.74 32.34 -1.91
C TYR A 275 15.97 32.20 -3.23
N ASN A 276 15.28 31.08 -3.42
CA ASN A 276 14.54 30.70 -4.63
C ASN A 276 13.08 30.36 -4.29
N PRO A 277 12.22 31.35 -3.98
CA PRO A 277 10.81 31.09 -3.67
C PRO A 277 10.06 30.65 -4.93
N SER A 278 10.10 29.34 -5.20
CA SER A 278 9.59 28.72 -6.43
C SER A 278 8.10 28.44 -6.36
N SER A 279 7.62 27.92 -5.22
CA SER A 279 6.23 27.48 -5.05
C SER A 279 5.83 27.43 -3.58
N VAL A 280 4.55 27.68 -3.29
CA VAL A 280 3.95 27.45 -1.96
C VAL A 280 3.82 25.97 -1.61
N CYS A 281 4.02 25.07 -2.57
CA CYS A 281 4.11 23.63 -2.33
C CYS A 281 5.55 23.19 -1.99
N HIS A 282 6.51 24.12 -1.96
CA HIS A 282 7.91 23.80 -1.69
C HIS A 282 8.09 23.28 -0.24
N PRO A 283 8.92 22.25 0.01
CA PRO A 283 9.13 21.71 1.35
C PRO A 283 9.54 22.77 2.39
N GLY A 284 10.46 23.67 2.03
CA GLY A 284 10.90 24.78 2.88
C GLY A 284 9.77 25.71 3.35
N TYR A 285 8.78 25.98 2.48
CA TYR A 285 7.60 26.79 2.84
C TYR A 285 6.82 26.14 4.00
N HIS A 286 6.60 24.84 3.93
CA HIS A 286 5.85 24.09 4.94
C HIS A 286 6.62 23.90 6.24
N LEU A 287 7.95 23.72 6.18
CA LEU A 287 8.81 23.65 7.36
C LEU A 287 8.80 24.96 8.16
N LEU A 288 8.84 26.11 7.48
CA LEU A 288 8.71 27.42 8.11
C LEU A 288 7.33 27.63 8.74
N ARG A 289 6.25 27.28 8.02
CA ARG A 289 4.87 27.34 8.56
C ARG A 289 4.68 26.46 9.79
N PHE A 290 5.32 25.28 9.83
CA PHE A 290 5.23 24.37 10.97
C PHE A 290 5.76 24.99 12.29
N ILE A 291 6.74 25.90 12.20
CA ILE A 291 7.29 26.62 13.36
C ILE A 291 6.72 28.04 13.53
N ASP A 292 5.59 28.34 12.88
CA ASP A 292 4.89 29.65 12.86
C ASP A 292 5.65 30.81 12.25
N ILE A 293 6.54 30.55 11.30
CA ILE A 293 7.14 31.62 10.51
C ILE A 293 6.35 31.73 9.20
N ASP A 294 5.74 32.90 8.95
CA ASP A 294 5.17 33.17 7.64
C ASP A 294 6.30 33.38 6.63
N PRO A 295 6.45 32.51 5.62
CA PRO A 295 7.57 32.61 4.70
C PRO A 295 7.56 33.89 3.86
N LYS A 296 6.43 34.60 3.78
CA LYS A 296 6.31 35.89 3.08
C LYS A 296 6.95 37.06 3.84
N LEU A 297 7.15 36.92 5.16
CA LEU A 297 7.75 37.96 6.00
C LEU A 297 9.28 37.89 6.02
N ILE A 298 9.86 36.82 5.48
CA ILE A 298 11.31 36.65 5.46
C ILE A 298 11.90 37.65 4.45
N PRO A 299 12.80 38.55 4.87
CA PRO A 299 13.45 39.48 3.95
C PRO A 299 14.32 38.69 2.96
N LYS A 300 14.30 39.08 1.68
CA LYS A 300 15.14 38.45 0.66
C LYS A 300 16.62 38.73 0.98
N PRO A 301 17.44 37.71 1.23
CA PRO A 301 18.87 37.90 1.48
C PRO A 301 19.62 38.32 0.22
N ASP A 302 20.65 39.17 0.37
CA ASP A 302 21.41 39.74 -0.76
C ASP A 302 22.34 38.73 -1.45
N LYS A 303 23.02 37.88 -0.68
CA LYS A 303 23.93 36.82 -1.19
C LYS A 303 23.92 35.59 -0.28
N GLN A 304 24.16 34.43 -0.89
CA GLN A 304 24.31 33.18 -0.15
C GLN A 304 25.76 33.06 0.37
N PRO A 305 25.96 32.70 1.66
CA PRO A 305 27.29 32.43 2.19
C PRO A 305 27.93 31.20 1.52
N ASN A 306 29.27 31.16 1.50
CA ASN A 306 30.02 30.15 0.74
C ASN A 306 30.33 28.87 1.54
N THR A 307 30.51 28.96 2.86
CA THR A 307 30.85 27.80 3.72
C THR A 307 29.60 27.24 4.42
N PRO A 308 29.52 25.92 4.67
CA PRO A 308 28.41 25.31 5.42
C PRO A 308 28.09 25.99 6.75
N GLU A 309 29.11 26.37 7.51
CA GLU A 309 28.99 26.98 8.84
C GLU A 309 28.36 28.37 8.75
N ASP A 310 28.86 29.22 7.84
CA ASP A 310 28.29 30.55 7.58
C ASP A 310 26.86 30.47 7.05
N ARG A 311 26.53 29.46 6.22
CA ARG A 311 25.16 29.24 5.74
C ARG A 311 24.22 28.92 6.90
N LEU A 312 24.62 28.02 7.81
CA LEU A 312 23.85 27.68 9.00
C LEU A 312 23.65 28.89 9.92
N GLU A 313 24.72 29.66 10.16
CA GLU A 313 24.68 30.87 10.99
C GLU A 313 23.79 31.96 10.37
N ASN A 314 23.88 32.18 9.06
CA ASN A 314 23.01 33.11 8.35
C ASN A 314 21.54 32.68 8.44
N LEU A 315 21.24 31.39 8.25
CA LEU A 315 19.89 30.86 8.42
C LEU A 315 19.38 31.09 9.85
N GLY A 316 20.18 30.76 10.87
CA GLY A 316 19.85 31.00 12.27
C GLY A 316 19.53 32.46 12.58
N ASN A 317 20.34 33.38 12.05
CA ASN A 317 20.13 34.82 12.18
C ASN A 317 18.83 35.30 11.51
N LEU A 318 18.53 34.83 10.30
CA LEU A 318 17.30 35.18 9.58
C LEU A 318 16.06 34.73 10.35
N LEU A 319 16.04 33.49 10.84
CA LEU A 319 14.91 32.96 11.61
C LEU A 319 14.75 33.69 12.96
N SER A 320 15.86 33.96 13.65
CA SER A 320 15.85 34.62 14.97
C SER A 320 15.35 36.07 14.91
N LYS A 321 15.69 36.82 13.85
CA LYS A 321 15.24 38.21 13.66
C LYS A 321 13.72 38.33 13.61
N LEU A 322 13.06 37.44 12.88
CA LEU A 322 11.60 37.43 12.73
C LEU A 322 10.88 37.10 14.03
N ARG A 323 11.54 36.36 14.93
CA ARG A 323 10.98 35.99 16.22
C ARG A 323 11.13 37.08 17.28
N GLN A 324 12.17 37.92 17.21
CA GLN A 324 12.34 39.07 18.12
C GLN A 324 11.23 40.13 17.98
N GLU A 325 10.54 40.18 16.84
CA GLU A 325 9.38 41.06 16.61
C GLU A 325 8.04 40.46 17.10
N VAL A 326 8.00 39.17 17.45
CA VAL A 326 6.79 38.42 17.83
C VAL A 326 6.96 37.86 19.25
N PHE A 327 6.82 38.74 20.25
CA PHE A 327 6.65 38.45 21.70
C PHE A 327 7.75 37.66 22.46
N TYR A 328 8.41 38.34 23.40
CA TYR A 328 8.78 37.78 24.71
C TYR A 328 7.72 38.18 25.74
N GLN A 329 6.64 37.41 25.90
CA GLN A 329 5.93 37.46 27.17
C GLN A 329 6.77 36.68 28.18
N LYS A 330 7.38 37.38 29.13
CA LYS A 330 7.89 36.76 30.36
C LYS A 330 6.69 36.14 31.07
N GLU A 331 6.46 34.86 30.81
CA GLU A 331 5.51 34.03 31.53
C GLU A 331 5.85 34.12 33.02
N ASN A 332 4.86 34.35 33.88
CA ASN A 332 5.05 34.34 35.34
C ASN A 332 5.19 32.88 35.80
N LEU A 333 6.35 32.46 36.32
CA LEU A 333 6.68 31.03 36.48
C LEU A 333 6.69 30.56 37.94
N LYS A 334 5.91 29.51 38.24
CA LYS A 334 6.23 28.51 39.28
C LYS A 334 7.33 27.55 38.78
N ASN A 335 8.12 27.01 39.71
CA ASN A 335 9.32 26.16 39.53
C ASN A 335 9.04 24.67 39.17
N GLU A 336 8.03 24.34 38.37
CA GLU A 336 7.79 22.95 37.94
C GLU A 336 8.62 22.66 36.68
N LYS A 337 9.65 21.79 36.77
CA LYS A 337 10.63 21.53 35.69
C LYS A 337 10.15 20.48 34.68
N ILE A 338 9.57 19.37 35.12
CA ILE A 338 9.02 18.33 34.22
C ILE A 338 7.63 17.89 34.70
N LEU A 339 6.62 17.99 33.84
CA LEU A 339 5.27 17.48 34.08
C LEU A 339 5.07 16.16 33.34
N LEU A 340 4.68 15.10 34.04
CA LEU A 340 4.49 13.77 33.47
C LEU A 340 3.03 13.32 33.57
N VAL A 341 2.47 12.84 32.46
CA VAL A 341 1.13 12.23 32.38
C VAL A 341 1.25 10.81 31.81
N GLU A 342 0.69 9.83 32.51
CA GLU A 342 0.40 8.49 31.97
C GLU A 342 -1.07 8.42 31.59
N THR A 343 -1.35 8.00 30.36
CA THR A 343 -2.70 7.97 29.80
C THR A 343 -2.90 6.82 28.82
N THR A 344 -4.11 6.62 28.31
CA THR A 344 -4.37 5.66 27.23
C THR A 344 -4.12 6.30 25.86
N ASN A 345 -4.09 5.52 24.78
CA ASN A 345 -3.95 6.07 23.42
C ASN A 345 -5.04 7.13 23.11
N GLU A 346 -6.27 6.93 23.57
CA GLU A 346 -7.38 7.88 23.40
C GLU A 346 -7.24 9.14 24.26
N GLY A 347 -6.50 9.06 25.37
CA GLY A 347 -6.32 10.15 26.32
C GLY A 347 -5.18 11.12 25.96
N ILE A 348 -4.39 10.84 24.91
CA ILE A 348 -3.25 11.67 24.49
C ILE A 348 -3.68 13.13 24.27
N LEU A 349 -4.75 13.39 23.50
CA LEU A 349 -5.19 14.75 23.22
C LEU A 349 -5.64 15.49 24.49
N ARG A 350 -6.34 14.80 25.40
CA ARG A 350 -6.74 15.35 26.70
C ARG A 350 -5.53 15.71 27.53
N ALA A 351 -4.52 14.85 27.58
CA ALA A 351 -3.26 15.12 28.27
C ALA A 351 -2.54 16.34 27.68
N ILE A 352 -2.42 16.43 26.36
CA ILE A 352 -1.78 17.56 25.66
C ILE A 352 -2.40 18.89 26.07
N LEU A 353 -3.72 18.99 25.94
CA LEU A 353 -4.45 20.22 26.22
C LEU A 353 -4.47 20.56 27.71
N SER A 354 -4.54 19.55 28.58
CA SER A 354 -4.49 19.74 30.03
C SER A 354 -3.16 20.35 30.49
N LEU A 355 -2.05 19.89 29.92
CA LEU A 355 -0.73 20.42 30.23
C LEU A 355 -0.58 21.89 29.82
N PHE A 356 -1.06 22.27 28.62
CA PHE A 356 -1.07 23.67 28.19
C PHE A 356 -1.94 24.55 29.08
N GLN A 357 -3.12 24.07 29.47
CA GLN A 357 -4.01 24.81 30.37
C GLN A 357 -3.41 25.00 31.75
N LYS A 358 -2.74 23.98 32.30
CA LYS A 358 -2.08 24.05 33.61
C LYS A 358 -0.98 25.11 33.63
N ILE A 359 -0.26 25.27 32.52
CA ILE A 359 0.81 26.26 32.36
C ILE A 359 0.27 27.62 31.87
N ASN A 360 -0.99 27.67 31.44
CA ASN A 360 -1.65 28.85 30.88
C ASN A 360 -0.98 29.38 29.60
N ILE A 361 -0.61 28.46 28.71
CA ILE A 361 -0.03 28.75 27.39
C ILE A 361 -1.01 28.29 26.30
N GLN A 362 -1.12 29.04 25.22
CA GLN A 362 -1.92 28.62 24.06
C GLN A 362 -1.25 27.43 23.35
N PRO A 363 -2.00 26.34 23.08
CA PRO A 363 -1.44 25.17 22.41
C PRO A 363 -1.02 25.53 20.99
N HIS A 364 0.18 25.10 20.59
CA HIS A 364 0.68 25.23 19.22
C HIS A 364 1.41 23.97 18.78
N ILE A 365 1.34 23.60 17.49
CA ILE A 365 1.97 22.38 16.96
C ILE A 365 3.49 22.33 17.20
N ARG A 366 4.18 23.47 17.16
CA ARG A 366 5.64 23.54 17.40
C ARG A 366 6.02 23.12 18.83
N HIS A 367 5.10 23.24 19.78
CA HIS A 367 5.32 22.78 21.15
C HIS A 367 5.15 21.27 21.31
N LEU A 368 4.68 20.57 20.28
CA LEU A 368 4.43 19.13 20.31
C LEU A 368 5.54 18.38 19.57
N PHE A 369 6.14 17.40 20.25
CA PHE A 369 7.07 16.47 19.63
C PHE A 369 6.55 15.05 19.82
N TYR A 370 6.04 14.45 18.74
CA TYR A 370 5.61 13.06 18.72
C TYR A 370 6.80 12.16 18.42
N CYS A 371 7.13 11.27 19.34
CA CYS A 371 8.13 10.25 19.10
C CYS A 371 7.55 9.17 18.20
N THR A 372 8.36 8.65 17.30
CA THR A 372 8.06 7.48 16.48
C THR A 372 9.19 6.47 16.61
N THR A 373 9.00 5.25 16.09
CA THR A 373 10.08 4.26 16.00
C THR A 373 11.23 4.70 15.08
N ARG A 374 11.00 5.73 14.25
CA ARG A 374 11.98 6.33 13.34
C ARG A 374 12.70 7.55 13.93
N THR A 375 12.25 8.04 15.08
CA THR A 375 12.84 9.24 15.71
C THR A 375 14.29 8.96 16.10
N ASN A 376 15.19 9.83 15.64
CA ASN A 376 16.63 9.68 15.88
C ASN A 376 17.16 10.58 17.01
N TRP A 377 18.41 10.35 17.42
CA TRP A 377 19.05 11.09 18.49
C TRP A 377 19.20 12.59 18.19
N ILE A 378 19.46 12.96 16.94
CA ILE A 378 19.66 14.36 16.54
C ILE A 378 18.40 15.19 16.77
N GLU A 379 17.22 14.65 16.45
CA GLU A 379 15.94 15.32 16.70
C GLU A 379 15.65 15.50 18.19
N ILE A 380 15.92 14.46 18.99
CA ILE A 380 15.76 14.48 20.45
C ILE A 380 16.75 15.44 21.10
N ARG A 381 17.99 15.48 20.62
CA ARG A 381 19.00 16.44 21.06
C ARG A 381 18.54 17.86 20.79
N GLY A 382 18.06 18.15 19.57
CA GLY A 382 17.45 19.43 19.23
C GLY A 382 16.29 19.79 20.17
N PHE A 383 15.38 18.84 20.45
CA PHE A 383 14.30 19.01 21.42
C PHE A 383 14.80 19.38 22.82
N ILE A 384 15.83 18.72 23.35
CA ILE A 384 16.40 19.01 24.67
C ILE A 384 16.98 20.43 24.72
N TYR A 385 17.79 20.80 23.73
CA TYR A 385 18.35 22.15 23.64
C TYR A 385 17.24 23.20 23.55
N ARG A 386 16.23 22.95 22.72
CA ARG A 386 15.08 23.84 22.60
C ARG A 386 14.41 24.09 23.94
N CYS A 387 14.02 23.04 24.65
CA CYS A 387 13.37 23.14 25.95
C CYS A 387 14.25 23.87 26.99
N PHE A 388 15.55 23.59 26.99
CA PHE A 388 16.49 24.12 27.99
C PHE A 388 16.82 25.60 27.77
N TYR A 389 17.04 26.01 26.52
CA TYR A 389 17.49 27.36 26.18
C TYR A 389 16.33 28.33 25.88
N SER A 390 15.18 27.86 25.37
CA SER A 390 14.06 28.75 25.02
C SER A 390 13.24 29.21 26.22
N GLN A 391 13.28 28.42 27.30
CA GLN A 391 12.39 28.55 28.46
C GLN A 391 10.89 28.41 28.11
N SER A 392 10.54 28.01 26.89
CA SER A 392 9.17 27.76 26.46
C SER A 392 8.78 26.30 26.70
N PHE A 393 7.50 26.09 26.98
CA PHE A 393 6.97 24.79 27.30
C PHE A 393 6.78 23.92 26.04
N HIS A 394 7.43 22.76 26.02
CA HIS A 394 7.25 21.77 24.97
C HIS A 394 6.93 20.40 25.55
N GLN A 395 6.25 19.58 24.77
CA GLN A 395 5.77 18.27 25.17
C GLN A 395 6.43 17.17 24.34
N LEU A 396 7.02 16.19 25.02
CA LEU A 396 7.51 14.93 24.46
C LEU A 396 6.42 13.87 24.58
N ILE A 397 5.89 13.44 23.45
CA ILE A 397 4.73 12.54 23.38
C ILE A 397 5.21 11.17 22.93
N ARG A 398 4.77 10.13 23.65
CA ARG A 398 5.09 8.71 23.45
C ARG A 398 6.59 8.36 23.47
N PRO A 399 7.35 8.77 24.51
CA PRO A 399 8.76 8.44 24.62
C PRO A 399 9.06 6.94 24.62
N GLU A 400 8.07 6.07 24.88
CA GLU A 400 8.16 4.61 24.72
C GLU A 400 8.60 4.16 23.33
N LEU A 401 8.34 4.95 22.29
CA LEU A 401 8.71 4.59 20.92
C LEU A 401 10.19 4.85 20.61
N LEU A 402 10.90 5.56 21.50
CA LEU A 402 12.33 5.81 21.37
C LEU A 402 13.12 4.56 21.75
N SER A 403 14.21 4.31 21.02
CA SER A 403 15.14 3.24 21.36
C SER A 403 15.75 3.47 22.75
N GLN A 404 16.13 2.36 23.40
CA GLN A 404 16.70 2.38 24.74
C GLN A 404 17.96 3.26 24.82
N SER A 405 18.80 3.22 23.77
CA SER A 405 20.00 4.07 23.65
C SER A 405 19.66 5.56 23.66
N ILE A 406 18.64 5.98 22.89
CA ILE A 406 18.19 7.38 22.80
C ILE A 406 17.63 7.84 24.16
N GLN A 407 16.87 7.00 24.85
CA GLN A 407 16.35 7.31 26.19
C GLN A 407 17.48 7.57 27.19
N ASP A 408 18.53 6.75 27.17
CA ASP A 408 19.71 6.93 28.04
C ASP A 408 20.53 8.17 27.67
N GLN A 409 20.67 8.46 26.37
CA GLN A 409 21.33 9.67 25.89
C GLN A 409 20.57 10.93 26.32
N PHE A 410 19.23 10.91 26.29
CA PHE A 410 18.39 12.03 26.76
C PHE A 410 18.71 12.38 28.21
N VAL A 411 18.66 11.38 29.10
CA VAL A 411 18.90 11.55 30.53
C VAL A 411 20.31 12.09 30.79
N ARG A 412 21.31 11.56 30.07
CA ARG A 412 22.71 12.00 30.20
C ARG A 412 22.89 13.45 29.77
N LEU A 413 22.35 13.84 28.61
CA LEU A 413 22.49 15.19 28.09
C LEU A 413 21.81 16.22 28.99
N LEU A 414 20.55 15.98 29.38
CA LEU A 414 19.83 16.91 30.26
C LEU A 414 20.55 17.09 31.60
N ARG A 415 21.10 16.00 32.17
CA ARG A 415 21.89 16.06 33.39
C ARG A 415 23.17 16.89 33.22
N SER A 416 23.85 16.78 32.07
CA SER A 416 25.05 17.59 31.75
C SER A 416 24.69 19.07 31.70
N LEU A 417 23.65 19.42 30.94
CA LEU A 417 23.20 20.82 30.80
C LEU A 417 22.79 21.44 32.13
N MET A 418 22.07 20.70 32.98
CA MET A 418 21.72 21.15 34.32
C MET A 418 22.94 21.34 35.24
N LYS A 419 23.99 20.55 35.06
CA LYS A 419 25.24 20.70 35.81
C LYS A 419 26.03 21.91 35.35
N GLU A 420 26.05 22.17 34.04
CA GLU A 420 26.75 23.31 33.43
C GLU A 420 26.03 24.63 33.70
N LYS A 421 24.70 24.66 33.69
CA LYS A 421 23.86 25.85 33.91
C LYS A 421 22.77 25.57 34.96
N PRO A 422 23.09 25.55 36.26
CA PRO A 422 22.16 25.15 37.33
C PRO A 422 20.96 26.10 37.53
N ASP A 423 21.15 27.39 37.25
CA ASP A 423 20.13 28.45 37.39
C ASP A 423 19.20 28.55 36.17
N GLN A 424 19.42 27.73 35.13
CA GLN A 424 18.59 27.73 33.93
C GLN A 424 17.21 27.14 34.23
N ASN A 425 16.16 27.91 33.95
CA ASN A 425 14.78 27.44 34.01
C ASN A 425 14.38 26.77 32.70
N PHE A 426 13.73 25.62 32.79
CA PHE A 426 13.18 24.89 31.65
C PHE A 426 11.91 24.15 32.06
N ARG A 427 11.06 23.82 31.08
CA ARG A 427 9.79 23.12 31.29
C ARG A 427 9.55 22.09 30.19
N ILE A 428 9.35 20.84 30.59
CA ILE A 428 9.06 19.74 29.67
C ILE A 428 7.79 19.03 30.11
N GLY A 429 6.83 18.89 29.20
CA GLY A 429 5.71 17.97 29.34
C GLY A 429 6.10 16.60 28.80
N ILE A 430 5.77 15.52 29.48
CA ILE A 430 5.97 14.17 28.99
C ILE A 430 4.63 13.44 29.06
N ILE A 431 4.21 12.86 27.94
CA ILE A 431 2.97 12.09 27.85
C ILE A 431 3.34 10.68 27.38
N THR A 432 3.07 9.67 28.20
CA THR A 432 3.31 8.26 27.86
C THR A 432 2.01 7.47 27.90
N THR A 433 1.90 6.44 27.05
CA THR A 433 0.81 5.48 27.10
C THR A 433 1.18 4.12 27.69
N THR A 434 2.40 4.00 28.20
CA THR A 434 2.91 2.78 28.83
C THR A 434 3.21 3.01 30.31
N ASN A 435 3.26 1.92 31.08
CA ASN A 435 3.55 2.01 32.50
C ASN A 435 4.91 2.67 32.75
N MET A 436 4.92 3.75 33.52
CA MET A 436 6.12 4.55 33.83
C MET A 436 7.28 3.71 34.40
N ARG A 437 7.00 2.62 35.11
CA ARG A 437 8.02 1.76 35.72
C ARG A 437 8.91 1.06 34.69
N ASN A 438 8.37 0.82 33.50
CA ASN A 438 9.05 0.08 32.44
C ASN A 438 9.90 1.00 31.55
N GLN A 439 9.82 2.33 31.72
CA GLN A 439 10.56 3.29 30.91
C GLN A 439 11.84 3.77 31.59
N GLN A 440 12.97 3.56 30.93
CA GLN A 440 14.28 4.01 31.43
C GLN A 440 14.39 5.53 31.47
N LEU A 441 13.88 6.23 30.45
CA LEU A 441 13.83 7.69 30.42
C LEU A 441 13.19 8.24 31.70
N ILE A 442 11.97 7.80 32.00
CA ILE A 442 11.20 8.30 33.15
C ILE A 442 11.91 7.97 34.45
N ASN A 443 12.43 6.75 34.61
CA ASN A 443 13.18 6.36 35.80
C ASN A 443 14.44 7.22 36.00
N GLY A 444 15.19 7.50 34.92
CA GLY A 444 16.38 8.35 34.94
C GLY A 444 16.07 9.83 35.24
N LEU A 445 14.91 10.33 34.82
CA LEU A 445 14.45 11.68 35.17
C LEU A 445 13.95 11.77 36.61
N ARG A 446 13.22 10.76 37.09
CA ARG A 446 12.74 10.70 38.50
C ARG A 446 13.89 10.69 39.49
N SER A 447 15.02 10.07 39.15
CA SER A 447 16.23 10.09 40.00
C SER A 447 16.78 11.50 40.20
N MET A 448 16.46 12.45 39.31
CA MET A 448 16.88 13.85 39.41
C MET A 448 15.95 14.70 40.29
N ARG A 449 14.81 14.16 40.77
CA ARG A 449 13.81 14.86 41.61
C ARG A 449 13.22 16.13 40.97
N ILE A 450 13.03 16.11 39.65
CA ILE A 450 12.49 17.23 38.86
C ILE A 450 11.16 16.92 38.18
N VAL A 451 10.57 15.75 38.47
CA VAL A 451 9.38 15.21 37.78
C VAL A 451 8.17 15.30 38.69
N ASP A 452 7.17 16.05 38.26
CA ASP A 452 5.84 16.15 38.87
C ASP A 452 4.86 15.29 38.07
N ILE A 453 4.29 14.28 38.75
CA ILE A 453 3.38 13.31 38.12
C ILE A 453 1.93 13.78 38.28
N LEU A 454 1.23 13.95 37.16
CA LEU A 454 -0.18 14.29 37.12
C LEU A 454 -1.03 13.05 36.94
N ARG A 455 -2.12 12.98 37.70
CA ARG A 455 -3.12 11.91 37.63
C ARG A 455 -4.34 12.37 36.85
N ASP A 456 -5.23 11.45 36.52
CA ASP A 456 -6.43 11.76 35.71
C ASP A 456 -7.31 12.88 36.30
N GLN A 457 -7.37 12.99 37.64
CA GLN A 457 -8.07 14.06 38.36
C GLN A 457 -7.46 15.46 38.17
N ASP A 458 -6.17 15.53 37.81
CA ASP A 458 -5.45 16.78 37.57
C ASP A 458 -5.59 17.24 36.11
N LEU A 459 -6.16 16.38 35.24
CA LEU A 459 -6.42 16.67 33.84
C LEU A 459 -7.78 17.33 33.65
N LEU A 460 -7.97 17.92 32.47
CA LEU A 460 -9.23 18.55 32.08
C LEU A 460 -10.42 17.63 32.31
N ASN A 461 -11.49 18.15 32.90
CA ASN A 461 -12.75 17.41 32.94
C ASN A 461 -13.35 17.32 31.52
N LYS A 462 -14.35 16.45 31.35
CA LYS A 462 -14.97 16.20 30.04
C LYS A 462 -15.59 17.45 29.41
N THR A 463 -16.19 18.33 30.22
CA THR A 463 -16.87 19.54 29.76
C THR A 463 -15.90 20.60 29.25
N ASP A 464 -14.82 20.86 29.99
CA ASP A 464 -13.81 21.86 29.62
C ASP A 464 -12.99 21.39 28.42
N PHE A 465 -12.67 20.09 28.37
CA PHE A 465 -12.03 19.46 27.21
C PHE A 465 -12.87 19.62 25.93
N GLN A 466 -14.17 19.31 26.00
CA GLN A 466 -15.08 19.45 24.87
C GLN A 466 -15.19 20.90 24.40
N LYS A 467 -15.30 21.85 25.34
CA LYS A 467 -15.37 23.28 25.02
C LYS A 467 -14.11 23.76 24.30
N LEU A 468 -12.93 23.39 24.80
CA LEU A 468 -11.66 23.76 24.19
C LEU A 468 -11.49 23.19 22.77
N ILE A 469 -11.87 21.93 22.56
CA ILE A 469 -11.85 21.32 21.22
C ILE A 469 -12.81 22.05 20.26
N GLN A 470 -14.03 22.34 20.70
CA GLN A 470 -15.01 23.07 19.88
C GLN A 470 -14.51 24.46 19.50
N ASP A 471 -13.83 25.15 20.42
CA ASP A 471 -13.24 26.46 20.15
C ASP A 471 -12.12 26.40 19.10
N MET A 472 -11.33 25.32 19.09
CA MET A 472 -10.25 25.10 18.11
C MET A 472 -10.75 24.56 16.75
N ASN A 473 -11.89 23.86 16.70
CA ASN A 473 -12.38 23.15 15.50
C ASN A 473 -13.39 23.94 14.64
N LYS A 474 -13.46 25.27 14.73
CA LYS A 474 -14.50 26.10 14.08
C LYS A 474 -14.64 25.95 12.56
N ASN A 475 -13.58 25.53 11.86
CA ASN A 475 -13.57 25.35 10.40
C ASN A 475 -13.61 23.86 9.98
N CYS A 476 -14.15 22.97 10.81
CA CYS A 476 -14.31 21.55 10.51
C CYS A 476 -15.80 21.18 10.47
N ILE A 477 -16.22 20.45 9.44
CA ILE A 477 -17.61 19.98 9.26
C ILE A 477 -17.59 18.47 9.09
N LEU A 478 -18.23 17.77 10.02
CA LEU A 478 -18.35 16.31 9.95
C LEU A 478 -19.57 15.93 9.11
N VAL A 479 -19.42 15.03 8.14
CA VAL A 479 -20.50 14.53 7.29
C VAL A 479 -20.55 13.01 7.38
N THR A 480 -21.61 12.50 8.00
CA THR A 480 -21.84 11.07 8.19
C THR A 480 -23.17 10.64 7.58
N SER A 481 -23.39 9.34 7.50
CA SER A 481 -24.61 8.77 6.94
C SER A 481 -24.93 7.45 7.61
N ARG A 482 -26.22 7.12 7.70
CA ARG A 482 -26.67 5.82 8.22
C ARG A 482 -26.23 4.63 7.36
N ILE A 483 -26.07 4.83 6.04
CA ILE A 483 -25.62 3.82 5.06
C ILE A 483 -24.78 4.48 3.95
N THR A 484 -23.90 3.70 3.31
CA THR A 484 -23.11 4.13 2.14
C THR A 484 -24.05 4.44 0.96
N GLY A 485 -23.70 5.42 0.13
CA GLY A 485 -24.46 5.72 -1.09
C GLY A 485 -25.63 6.69 -0.92
N LEU A 486 -25.71 7.40 0.22
CA LEU A 486 -26.67 8.48 0.44
C LEU A 486 -26.21 9.86 -0.06
N GLY A 487 -25.01 9.95 -0.67
CA GLY A 487 -24.57 11.16 -1.37
C GLY A 487 -23.77 12.16 -0.54
N LYS A 488 -23.13 11.73 0.55
CA LYS A 488 -22.23 12.58 1.38
C LYS A 488 -21.24 13.38 0.53
N SER A 489 -20.46 12.70 -0.32
CA SER A 489 -19.48 13.37 -1.19
C SER A 489 -20.12 14.40 -2.13
N THR A 490 -21.35 14.15 -2.58
CA THR A 490 -22.11 15.08 -3.43
C THR A 490 -22.56 16.31 -2.64
N ILE A 491 -23.04 16.12 -1.41
CA ILE A 491 -23.42 17.22 -0.51
C ILE A 491 -22.22 18.12 -0.22
N ILE A 492 -21.07 17.52 0.11
CA ILE A 492 -19.83 18.25 0.37
C ILE A 492 -19.40 19.03 -0.86
N ARG A 493 -19.38 18.39 -2.04
CA ARG A 493 -19.02 19.05 -3.30
C ARG A 493 -19.93 20.24 -3.59
N GLN A 494 -21.24 20.06 -3.49
CA GLN A 494 -22.21 21.12 -3.72
C GLN A 494 -22.08 22.26 -2.71
N ALA A 495 -21.77 21.97 -1.44
CA ALA A 495 -21.56 23.01 -0.41
C ALA A 495 -20.33 23.88 -0.73
N ILE A 496 -19.23 23.25 -1.16
CA ILE A 496 -17.99 23.95 -1.55
C ILE A 496 -18.21 24.77 -2.83
N GLU A 497 -18.84 24.17 -3.84
CA GLU A 497 -19.14 24.83 -5.13
C GLU A 497 -20.08 26.04 -4.96
N LYS A 498 -21.11 25.92 -4.09
CA LYS A 498 -22.00 27.06 -3.74
C LYS A 498 -21.25 28.23 -3.11
N SER A 499 -20.12 27.95 -2.45
CA SER A 499 -19.26 28.96 -1.85
C SER A 499 -18.24 29.54 -2.83
N ASN A 500 -18.33 29.21 -4.12
CA ASN A 500 -17.38 29.58 -5.19
C ASN A 500 -15.93 29.19 -4.88
N LYS A 501 -15.72 28.13 -4.10
CA LYS A 501 -14.40 27.60 -3.76
C LYS A 501 -14.09 26.35 -4.56
N LYS A 502 -12.80 26.09 -4.76
CA LYS A 502 -12.33 24.88 -5.44
C LYS A 502 -12.53 23.64 -4.56
N TYR A 503 -13.15 22.60 -5.13
CA TYR A 503 -13.32 21.30 -4.47
C TYR A 503 -12.02 20.49 -4.52
N VAL A 504 -11.41 20.22 -3.35
CA VAL A 504 -10.19 19.41 -3.25
C VAL A 504 -10.47 18.12 -2.47
N LYS A 505 -10.64 17.00 -3.17
CA LYS A 505 -10.82 15.68 -2.54
C LYS A 505 -9.47 15.09 -2.10
N PHE A 506 -9.40 14.62 -0.86
CA PHE A 506 -8.22 14.00 -0.26
C PHE A 506 -8.61 12.69 0.46
N PRO A 507 -8.48 11.55 -0.21
CA PRO A 507 -8.81 10.25 0.36
C PRO A 507 -7.70 9.67 1.25
N ILE A 508 -8.08 9.07 2.37
CA ILE A 508 -7.21 8.34 3.31
C ILE A 508 -7.81 6.95 3.54
N TYR A 509 -7.18 5.93 2.98
CA TYR A 509 -7.62 4.53 3.03
C TYR A 509 -6.42 3.60 3.15
N GLY A 510 -6.64 2.44 3.78
CA GLY A 510 -5.65 1.37 3.86
C GLY A 510 -4.41 1.75 4.64
N ASP A 511 -3.29 1.10 4.27
CA ASP A 511 -1.97 1.41 4.82
C ASP A 511 -1.40 2.65 4.17
N PHE A 512 -0.80 3.52 4.98
CA PHE A 512 -0.16 4.72 4.51
C PHE A 512 1.16 4.95 5.24
N ASP A 513 2.15 5.44 4.49
CA ASP A 513 3.35 6.06 5.05
C ASP A 513 3.07 7.55 5.30
N VAL A 514 3.51 8.07 6.45
CA VAL A 514 3.14 9.42 6.89
C VAL A 514 3.77 10.51 6.04
N ASP A 515 5.01 10.32 5.61
CA ASP A 515 5.69 11.29 4.75
C ASP A 515 5.03 11.30 3.36
N THR A 516 4.71 10.13 2.81
CA THR A 516 3.94 10.01 1.56
C THR A 516 2.57 10.70 1.67
N LEU A 517 1.87 10.56 2.80
CA LEU A 517 0.59 11.24 3.05
C LEU A 517 0.77 12.77 3.10
N ALA A 518 1.80 13.24 3.81
CA ALA A 518 2.14 14.66 3.91
C ALA A 518 2.50 15.25 2.54
N GLU A 519 3.26 14.55 1.71
CA GLU A 519 3.60 14.97 0.35
C GLU A 519 2.38 15.03 -0.57
N ARG A 520 1.50 14.04 -0.50
CA ARG A 520 0.22 14.05 -1.23
C ARG A 520 -0.60 15.28 -0.85
N LEU A 521 -0.66 15.65 0.43
CA LEU A 521 -1.38 16.83 0.88
C LEU A 521 -0.67 18.13 0.46
N ARG A 522 0.66 18.19 0.59
CA ARG A 522 1.51 19.31 0.13
C ARG A 522 1.31 19.59 -1.36
N SER A 523 1.25 18.54 -2.18
CA SER A 523 1.03 18.69 -3.63
C SER A 523 -0.30 19.38 -3.98
N LYS A 524 -1.27 19.36 -3.07
CA LYS A 524 -2.58 20.01 -3.22
C LYS A 524 -2.64 21.43 -2.65
N TYR A 525 -1.60 21.91 -1.96
CA TYR A 525 -1.64 23.18 -1.22
C TYR A 525 -2.03 24.39 -2.09
N SER A 526 -1.51 24.47 -3.31
CA SER A 526 -1.89 25.53 -4.27
C SER A 526 -3.39 25.57 -4.58
N GLN A 527 -4.06 24.41 -4.57
CA GLN A 527 -5.50 24.31 -4.76
C GLN A 527 -6.28 24.71 -3.50
N LEU A 528 -5.69 24.48 -2.33
CA LEU A 528 -6.27 24.81 -1.03
C LEU A 528 -6.23 26.30 -0.71
N GLN A 529 -5.35 27.08 -1.36
CA GLN A 529 -5.33 28.54 -1.21
C GLN A 529 -6.64 29.21 -1.63
N THR A 530 -7.39 28.61 -2.57
CA THR A 530 -8.68 29.11 -3.06
C THR A 530 -9.77 28.04 -2.97
N GLY A 531 -9.57 27.03 -2.13
CA GLY A 531 -10.37 25.82 -2.10
C GLY A 531 -10.58 25.28 -0.70
N ASP A 532 -11.59 24.43 -0.58
CA ASP A 532 -11.89 23.70 0.65
C ASP A 532 -11.58 22.22 0.45
N ILE A 533 -11.17 21.57 1.54
CA ILE A 533 -10.74 20.17 1.51
C ILE A 533 -11.89 19.25 1.91
N HIS A 534 -12.05 18.19 1.13
CA HIS A 534 -12.87 17.04 1.45
C HIS A 534 -11.96 15.89 1.87
N LEU A 535 -11.80 15.69 3.18
CA LEU A 535 -11.13 14.53 3.78
C LEU A 535 -12.09 13.34 3.75
N ASP A 536 -11.79 12.36 2.91
CA ASP A 536 -12.59 11.15 2.75
C ASP A 536 -11.86 9.99 3.46
N ILE A 537 -12.36 9.61 4.64
CA ILE A 537 -11.70 8.68 5.56
C ILE A 537 -12.47 7.36 5.55
N GLY A 538 -11.80 6.30 5.09
CA GLY A 538 -12.29 4.93 5.19
C GLY A 538 -11.49 4.11 6.19
N THR A 539 -11.52 2.79 6.04
CA THR A 539 -10.79 1.88 6.92
C THR A 539 -9.28 2.01 6.72
N THR A 540 -8.53 2.00 7.82
CA THR A 540 -7.05 2.07 7.85
C THR A 540 -6.52 1.01 8.81
N ALA A 541 -5.34 0.44 8.56
CA ALA A 541 -4.80 -0.58 9.48
C ALA A 541 -4.19 0.04 10.76
N ASN A 542 -3.72 1.29 10.68
CA ASN A 542 -3.12 2.01 11.81
C ASN A 542 -3.97 3.24 12.21
N SER A 543 -5.13 2.97 12.82
CA SER A 543 -6.05 4.02 13.31
C SER A 543 -5.41 4.91 14.38
N GLN A 544 -4.45 4.39 15.15
CA GLN A 544 -3.72 5.17 16.16
C GLN A 544 -2.89 6.29 15.53
N GLN A 545 -2.05 5.97 14.53
CA GLN A 545 -1.24 6.98 13.86
C GLN A 545 -2.11 8.00 13.11
N LEU A 546 -3.22 7.54 12.51
CA LEU A 546 -4.19 8.43 11.89
C LEU A 546 -4.82 9.40 12.90
N ASN A 547 -5.18 8.94 14.09
CA ASN A 547 -5.71 9.79 15.16
C ASN A 547 -4.76 10.95 15.48
N GLU A 548 -3.49 10.65 15.72
CA GLU A 548 -2.49 11.65 16.08
C GLU A 548 -2.28 12.67 14.94
N ILE A 549 -2.26 12.21 13.68
CA ILE A 549 -2.21 13.07 12.50
C ILE A 549 -3.44 13.98 12.42
N LEU A 550 -4.63 13.44 12.66
CA LEU A 550 -5.89 14.20 12.62
C LEU A 550 -5.98 15.22 13.75
N TYR A 551 -5.47 14.91 14.95
CA TYR A 551 -5.37 15.90 16.03
C TYR A 551 -4.56 17.11 15.56
N CYS A 552 -3.41 16.84 14.93
CA CYS A 552 -2.54 17.88 14.41
C CYS A 552 -3.17 18.67 13.26
N LEU A 553 -3.70 17.97 12.26
CA LEU A 553 -4.27 18.56 11.05
C LEU A 553 -5.56 19.36 11.31
N LEU A 554 -6.45 18.86 12.16
CA LEU A 554 -7.75 19.48 12.38
C LEU A 554 -7.69 20.65 13.37
N LEU A 555 -6.87 20.52 14.43
CA LEU A 555 -6.76 21.55 15.48
C LEU A 555 -5.72 22.62 15.15
N PHE A 556 -4.58 22.23 14.56
CA PHE A 556 -3.44 23.13 14.33
C PHE A 556 -3.16 23.42 12.86
N ARG A 557 -3.88 22.77 11.93
CA ARG A 557 -3.71 22.92 10.46
C ARG A 557 -2.32 22.51 9.95
N ASN A 558 -1.54 21.82 10.75
CA ASN A 558 -0.17 21.45 10.45
C ASN A 558 0.15 20.11 11.12
N PHE A 559 0.99 19.30 10.50
CA PHE A 559 1.55 18.14 11.18
C PHE A 559 2.94 17.79 10.62
N ARG A 560 3.74 17.12 11.46
CA ARG A 560 5.02 16.51 11.11
C ARG A 560 5.31 15.36 12.07
N PHE A 561 5.26 14.14 11.56
CA PHE A 561 5.61 12.91 12.30
C PHE A 561 6.85 12.21 11.74
N GLY A 562 7.18 12.47 10.48
CA GLY A 562 8.40 12.02 9.81
C GLY A 562 9.22 13.20 9.30
N TYR A 563 9.89 13.01 8.17
CA TYR A 563 10.76 14.02 7.56
C TYR A 563 9.99 15.19 6.94
N VAL A 564 8.75 14.96 6.49
CA VAL A 564 7.96 15.91 5.73
C VAL A 564 6.99 16.65 6.63
N ALA A 565 7.11 17.99 6.65
CA ALA A 565 6.12 18.87 7.23
C ALA A 565 5.04 19.25 6.21
N VAL A 566 3.79 19.36 6.68
CA VAL A 566 2.70 19.90 5.87
C VAL A 566 1.87 20.90 6.67
N SER A 567 1.30 21.84 5.93
CA SER A 567 0.47 22.94 6.41
C SER A 567 -0.76 23.03 5.53
N VAL A 568 -1.89 23.44 6.09
CA VAL A 568 -3.14 23.77 5.40
C VAL A 568 -3.47 25.23 5.73
N PRO A 569 -3.95 26.05 4.77
CA PRO A 569 -4.34 27.43 5.06
C PRO A 569 -5.40 27.50 6.17
N ALA A 570 -5.27 28.48 7.08
CA ALA A 570 -6.15 28.60 8.25
C ALA A 570 -7.64 28.81 7.90
N GLU A 571 -7.91 29.45 6.76
CA GLU A 571 -9.25 29.75 6.26
C GLU A 571 -9.92 28.59 5.49
N THR A 572 -9.17 27.54 5.17
CA THR A 572 -9.69 26.35 4.49
C THR A 572 -10.67 25.62 5.40
N ILE A 573 -11.89 25.40 4.91
CA ILE A 573 -12.87 24.56 5.60
C ILE A 573 -12.55 23.10 5.31
N VAL A 574 -12.55 22.28 6.37
CA VAL A 574 -12.27 20.86 6.32
C VAL A 574 -13.58 20.08 6.46
N TYR A 575 -14.05 19.52 5.35
CA TYR A 575 -15.18 18.59 5.34
C TYR A 575 -14.67 17.18 5.55
N ILE A 576 -15.18 16.49 6.56
CA ILE A 576 -14.75 15.14 6.94
C ILE A 576 -15.87 14.17 6.59
N GLU A 577 -15.66 13.32 5.61
CA GLU A 577 -16.55 12.21 5.26
C GLU A 577 -16.04 10.93 5.93
N LEU A 578 -16.92 10.26 6.68
CA LEU A 578 -16.65 8.93 7.24
C LEU A 578 -17.41 7.86 6.48
N ASP A 579 -16.81 6.69 6.36
CA ASP A 579 -17.49 5.53 5.80
C ASP A 579 -18.67 5.07 6.70
N ALA A 580 -19.61 4.31 6.13
CA ALA A 580 -21.00 4.29 6.64
C ALA A 580 -21.29 3.53 7.95
N SER A 581 -20.29 3.13 8.73
CA SER A 581 -20.48 2.73 10.13
C SER A 581 -20.02 3.85 11.06
N PRO A 582 -20.90 4.82 11.38
CA PRO A 582 -20.54 5.91 12.30
C PRO A 582 -20.07 5.34 13.64
N ASP A 583 -20.71 4.31 14.20
CA ASP A 583 -20.38 3.88 15.57
C ASP A 583 -18.98 3.25 15.71
N ALA A 584 -18.56 2.37 14.79
CA ALA A 584 -17.22 1.77 14.85
C ALA A 584 -16.11 2.82 14.61
N THR A 585 -16.27 3.65 13.59
CA THR A 585 -15.27 4.66 13.21
C THR A 585 -15.20 5.83 14.19
N LEU A 586 -16.34 6.24 14.78
CA LEU A 586 -16.39 7.28 15.82
C LEU A 586 -15.84 6.78 17.16
N ASN A 587 -15.90 5.47 17.42
CA ASN A 587 -15.23 4.87 18.57
C ASN A 587 -13.71 4.82 18.35
N GLU A 588 -13.25 4.47 17.14
CA GLU A 588 -11.84 4.46 16.79
C GLU A 588 -11.21 5.86 16.67
N LEU A 589 -12.00 6.88 16.32
CA LEU A 589 -11.55 8.27 16.13
C LEU A 589 -12.31 9.24 17.05
N PRO A 590 -11.96 9.31 18.35
CA PRO A 590 -12.74 10.05 19.37
C PRO A 590 -12.90 11.55 19.09
N LEU A 591 -11.96 12.17 18.36
CA LEU A 591 -12.00 13.60 18.05
C LEU A 591 -13.30 13.98 17.32
N PHE A 592 -13.83 13.11 16.47
CA PHE A 592 -15.01 13.38 15.66
C PHE A 592 -16.29 13.51 16.48
N GLN A 593 -16.33 12.92 17.68
CA GLN A 593 -17.46 13.09 18.62
C GLN A 593 -17.59 14.53 19.12
N HIS A 594 -16.54 15.35 18.97
CA HIS A 594 -16.48 16.72 19.46
C HIS A 594 -16.59 17.77 18.34
N ILE A 595 -16.71 17.37 17.06
CA ILE A 595 -16.81 18.28 15.92
C ILE A 595 -18.25 18.75 15.73
N THR A 596 -18.44 20.07 15.78
CA THR A 596 -19.72 20.74 15.51
C THR A 596 -19.47 21.89 14.52
N PRO A 597 -20.21 22.00 13.39
CA PRO A 597 -21.43 21.27 13.04
C PRO A 597 -21.18 19.87 12.45
N SER A 598 -22.17 18.98 12.63
CA SER A 598 -22.24 17.68 11.97
C SER A 598 -23.49 17.57 11.08
N ILE A 599 -23.33 16.98 9.90
CA ILE A 599 -24.39 16.72 8.92
C ILE A 599 -24.60 15.21 8.86
N ILE A 600 -25.76 14.76 9.29
CA ILE A 600 -26.14 13.34 9.26
C ILE A 600 -27.13 13.12 8.11
N VAL A 601 -26.73 12.34 7.11
CA VAL A 601 -27.59 11.97 5.99
C VAL A 601 -28.31 10.66 6.32
N GLU A 602 -29.60 10.76 6.63
CA GLU A 602 -30.40 9.60 7.06
C GLU A 602 -31.01 8.83 5.89
N LYS A 603 -31.45 9.54 4.84
CA LYS A 603 -32.20 8.97 3.70
C LYS A 603 -31.98 9.78 2.42
N VAL A 604 -32.38 9.20 1.30
CA VAL A 604 -32.41 9.86 -0.01
C VAL A 604 -33.39 11.03 0.01
N ASP A 605 -32.91 12.23 -0.32
CA ASP A 605 -33.76 13.41 -0.52
C ASP A 605 -34.18 13.54 -1.99
N TRP A 606 -35.39 13.09 -2.30
CA TRP A 606 -35.97 13.16 -3.64
C TRP A 606 -36.15 14.58 -4.21
N LYS A 607 -36.04 15.63 -3.38
CA LYS A 607 -36.02 17.02 -3.85
C LYS A 607 -34.69 17.41 -4.49
N SER A 608 -33.62 16.67 -4.17
CA SER A 608 -32.27 16.89 -4.70
C SER A 608 -31.97 16.04 -5.96
N LEU A 609 -32.97 15.37 -6.54
CA LEU A 609 -32.81 14.57 -7.75
C LEU A 609 -32.24 15.43 -8.90
N ASN A 610 -31.12 14.99 -9.47
CA ASN A 610 -30.42 15.73 -10.53
C ASN A 610 -31.17 15.63 -11.88
N ILE A 611 -32.17 16.48 -12.09
CA ILE A 611 -32.94 16.55 -13.35
C ILE A 611 -32.15 17.08 -14.56
N GLY A 612 -30.92 17.58 -14.35
CA GLY A 612 -30.00 17.91 -15.44
C GLY A 612 -29.42 16.66 -16.13
N ASN A 613 -29.54 15.48 -15.50
CA ASN A 613 -29.14 14.22 -16.12
C ASN A 613 -30.15 13.81 -17.22
N LYS A 614 -29.64 13.68 -18.45
CA LYS A 614 -30.44 13.28 -19.62
C LYS A 614 -31.06 11.89 -19.49
N GLU A 615 -30.41 10.95 -18.81
CA GLU A 615 -30.93 9.60 -18.59
C GLU A 615 -32.13 9.61 -17.64
N ILE A 616 -32.07 10.43 -16.58
CA ILE A 616 -33.19 10.64 -15.65
C ILE A 616 -34.39 11.21 -16.42
N GLN A 617 -34.17 12.22 -17.26
CA GLN A 617 -35.22 12.81 -18.10
C GLN A 617 -35.79 11.79 -19.09
N ALA A 618 -34.94 11.03 -19.77
CA ALA A 618 -35.37 10.00 -20.73
C ALA A 618 -36.25 8.93 -20.07
N VAL A 619 -35.79 8.38 -18.93
CA VAL A 619 -36.54 7.39 -18.15
C VAL A 619 -37.86 7.97 -17.66
N ALA A 620 -37.86 9.20 -17.11
CA ALA A 620 -39.08 9.85 -16.65
C ALA A 620 -40.09 10.10 -17.78
N ASN A 621 -39.64 10.51 -18.97
CA ASN A 621 -40.52 10.70 -20.13
C ASN A 621 -41.14 9.38 -20.61
N TYR A 622 -40.38 8.29 -20.61
CA TYR A 622 -40.91 6.96 -20.89
C TYR A 622 -41.95 6.53 -19.85
N LEU A 623 -41.65 6.70 -18.56
CA LEU A 623 -42.59 6.40 -17.47
C LEU A 623 -43.86 7.24 -17.57
N LYS A 624 -43.76 8.52 -17.97
CA LYS A 624 -44.92 9.38 -18.27
C LYS A 624 -45.75 8.84 -19.43
N ALA A 625 -45.11 8.34 -20.50
CA ALA A 625 -45.81 7.76 -21.64
C ALA A 625 -46.52 6.44 -21.30
N ILE A 626 -45.99 5.68 -20.34
CA ILE A 626 -46.62 4.49 -19.78
C ILE A 626 -47.83 4.88 -18.90
N ASP A 627 -47.65 5.83 -17.98
CA ASP A 627 -48.69 6.35 -17.07
C ASP A 627 -49.89 6.93 -17.85
N THR A 628 -49.61 7.68 -18.93
CA THR A 628 -50.62 8.27 -19.82
C THR A 628 -51.13 7.32 -20.92
N LYS A 629 -50.61 6.09 -20.98
CA LYS A 629 -50.89 5.10 -22.04
C LYS A 629 -50.56 5.57 -23.46
N ALA A 630 -49.78 6.64 -23.63
CA ALA A 630 -49.32 7.14 -24.93
C ALA A 630 -48.46 6.10 -25.67
N ILE A 631 -47.73 5.24 -24.94
CA ILE A 631 -46.89 4.18 -25.52
C ILE A 631 -47.65 3.19 -26.41
N MET A 632 -48.97 3.06 -26.20
CA MET A 632 -49.85 2.22 -27.01
C MET A 632 -50.08 2.78 -28.42
N LYS A 633 -49.96 4.11 -28.60
CA LYS A 633 -50.37 4.83 -29.81
C LYS A 633 -49.22 5.41 -30.61
N GLN A 634 -48.08 5.71 -29.97
CA GLN A 634 -46.94 6.35 -30.63
C GLN A 634 -45.61 5.77 -30.15
N ASN A 635 -44.62 5.77 -31.03
CA ASN A 635 -43.24 5.40 -30.71
C ASN A 635 -42.60 6.54 -29.90
N VAL A 636 -42.26 6.28 -28.65
CA VAL A 636 -41.56 7.24 -27.78
C VAL A 636 -40.09 7.29 -28.17
N ASN A 637 -39.53 8.46 -28.41
CA ASN A 637 -38.12 8.63 -28.74
C ASN A 637 -37.58 9.96 -28.17
N SER A 638 -36.27 10.19 -28.34
CA SER A 638 -35.58 11.37 -27.80
C SER A 638 -36.13 12.71 -28.28
N SER A 639 -36.71 12.77 -29.49
CA SER A 639 -37.31 14.01 -30.03
C SER A 639 -38.60 14.42 -29.34
N MET A 640 -39.28 13.48 -28.67
CA MET A 640 -40.53 13.73 -27.95
C MET A 640 -40.33 14.05 -26.46
N PHE A 641 -39.08 14.01 -25.98
CA PHE A 641 -38.79 14.21 -24.56
C PHE A 641 -39.03 15.66 -24.15
N GLN A 642 -39.81 15.83 -23.08
CA GLN A 642 -40.05 17.10 -22.44
C GLN A 642 -39.11 17.26 -21.24
N ASN A 643 -38.71 18.50 -20.95
CA ASN A 643 -38.00 18.79 -19.70
C ASN A 643 -39.02 18.77 -18.55
N LEU A 644 -39.05 17.65 -17.81
CA LEU A 644 -39.92 17.47 -16.67
C LEU A 644 -39.29 18.08 -15.41
N ASP A 645 -40.11 18.63 -14.52
CA ASP A 645 -39.67 19.21 -13.25
C ASP A 645 -39.33 18.12 -12.21
N VAL A 646 -38.57 18.50 -11.17
CA VAL A 646 -38.11 17.57 -10.12
C VAL A 646 -39.27 16.80 -9.49
N LYS A 647 -40.40 17.49 -9.21
CA LYS A 647 -41.56 16.87 -8.57
C LYS A 647 -42.18 15.79 -9.45
N THR A 648 -42.34 16.04 -10.75
CA THR A 648 -42.89 15.05 -11.68
C THR A 648 -41.91 13.89 -11.91
N CYS A 649 -40.63 14.16 -12.13
CA CYS A 649 -39.60 13.12 -12.28
C CYS A 649 -39.54 12.20 -11.06
N SER A 650 -39.48 12.77 -9.86
CA SER A 650 -39.42 12.00 -8.61
C SER A 650 -40.66 11.12 -8.44
N ARG A 651 -41.88 11.64 -8.68
CA ARG A 651 -43.11 10.84 -8.60
C ARG A 651 -43.09 9.66 -9.58
N LEU A 652 -42.72 9.92 -10.84
CA LEU A 652 -42.74 8.90 -11.90
C LEU A 652 -41.73 7.79 -11.63
N ILE A 653 -40.53 8.12 -11.16
CA ILE A 653 -39.47 7.14 -10.89
C ILE A 653 -39.74 6.34 -9.61
N GLN A 654 -40.31 6.97 -8.57
CA GLN A 654 -40.66 6.29 -7.32
C GLN A 654 -41.65 5.13 -7.54
N GLY A 655 -42.64 5.30 -8.42
CA GLY A 655 -43.65 4.29 -8.73
C GLY A 655 -43.10 2.90 -9.02
N PRO A 656 -42.24 2.71 -10.05
CA PRO A 656 -41.63 1.41 -10.34
C PRO A 656 -40.43 1.05 -9.44
N PHE A 657 -39.80 2.01 -8.77
CA PHE A 657 -38.56 1.78 -8.02
C PHE A 657 -38.76 1.31 -6.57
N LEU A 658 -39.80 1.82 -5.88
CA LEU A 658 -40.05 1.61 -4.44
C LEU A 658 -40.79 0.32 -4.04
N PRO A 659 -41.80 -0.20 -4.76
CA PRO A 659 -42.78 -1.17 -4.22
C PRO A 659 -42.23 -2.49 -3.64
N LYS A 660 -40.96 -2.85 -3.90
CA LYS A 660 -40.32 -4.07 -3.37
C LYS A 660 -39.05 -3.77 -2.54
N LYS A 661 -38.89 -2.54 -2.04
CA LYS A 661 -37.72 -2.09 -1.28
C LYS A 661 -38.12 -1.53 0.06
N ASP A 662 -37.25 -1.70 1.04
CA ASP A 662 -37.37 -1.03 2.35
C ASP A 662 -36.85 0.41 2.23
N ASP A 663 -37.71 1.37 2.52
CA ASP A 663 -37.42 2.81 2.50
C ASP A 663 -36.19 3.20 3.33
N ASN A 664 -35.85 2.41 4.36
CA ASN A 664 -34.68 2.65 5.20
C ASN A 664 -33.34 2.36 4.52
N TYR A 665 -33.33 1.62 3.42
CA TYR A 665 -32.10 1.13 2.77
C TYR A 665 -31.90 1.65 1.35
N ILE A 666 -32.77 2.56 0.90
CA ILE A 666 -32.70 3.17 -0.41
C ILE A 666 -31.49 4.08 -0.52
N THR A 667 -30.76 3.96 -1.63
CA THR A 667 -29.56 4.74 -1.92
C THR A 667 -29.59 5.37 -3.31
N TRP A 668 -28.83 6.45 -3.49
CA TRP A 668 -28.61 7.03 -4.81
C TRP A 668 -27.90 6.07 -5.76
N THR A 669 -27.05 5.18 -5.23
CA THR A 669 -26.39 4.13 -6.03
C THR A 669 -27.42 3.19 -6.65
N GLN A 670 -28.37 2.65 -5.86
CA GLN A 670 -29.44 1.81 -6.39
C GLN A 670 -30.31 2.55 -7.41
N LEU A 671 -30.59 3.83 -7.16
CA LEU A 671 -31.35 4.66 -8.10
C LEU A 671 -30.58 4.88 -9.41
N SER A 672 -29.28 5.14 -9.34
CA SER A 672 -28.44 5.31 -10.54
C SER A 672 -28.39 4.05 -11.39
N ILE A 673 -28.30 2.87 -10.77
CA ILE A 673 -28.37 1.58 -11.45
C ILE A 673 -29.73 1.40 -12.12
N PHE A 674 -30.82 1.69 -11.40
CA PHE A 674 -32.17 1.63 -11.97
C PHE A 674 -32.27 2.51 -13.22
N VAL A 675 -31.92 3.78 -13.11
CA VAL A 675 -32.02 4.74 -14.22
C VAL A 675 -31.16 4.29 -15.40
N ALA A 676 -29.93 3.85 -15.18
CA ALA A 676 -29.02 3.46 -16.25
C ALA A 676 -29.49 2.19 -17.00
N VAL A 677 -30.02 1.19 -16.29
CA VAL A 677 -30.62 0.00 -16.91
C VAL A 677 -31.86 0.38 -17.72
N PHE A 678 -32.78 1.16 -17.14
CA PHE A 678 -34.03 1.52 -17.83
C PHE A 678 -33.80 2.43 -19.02
N HIS A 679 -32.84 3.35 -18.92
CA HIS A 679 -32.45 4.17 -20.06
C HIS A 679 -32.01 3.28 -21.23
N ARG A 680 -31.18 2.26 -20.98
CA ARG A 680 -30.73 1.31 -22.02
C ARG A 680 -31.88 0.47 -22.56
N LEU A 681 -32.72 -0.09 -21.70
CA LEU A 681 -33.86 -0.90 -22.10
C LEU A 681 -34.89 -0.11 -22.93
N PHE A 682 -35.23 1.11 -22.51
CA PHE A 682 -36.15 1.97 -23.24
C PHE A 682 -35.59 2.44 -24.58
N THR A 683 -34.29 2.73 -24.64
CA THR A 683 -33.61 3.07 -25.89
C THR A 683 -33.63 1.88 -26.86
N GLY A 684 -33.39 0.65 -26.40
CA GLY A 684 -33.54 -0.52 -27.27
C GLY A 684 -35.00 -0.78 -27.67
N PHE A 685 -35.93 -0.56 -26.75
CA PHE A 685 -37.37 -0.71 -27.00
C PHE A 685 -37.88 0.24 -28.09
N SER A 686 -37.33 1.45 -28.23
CA SER A 686 -37.71 2.39 -29.30
C SER A 686 -37.23 2.00 -30.69
N HIS A 687 -36.12 1.27 -30.79
CA HIS A 687 -35.53 0.89 -32.07
C HIS A 687 -35.88 -0.53 -32.49
N CYS A 688 -36.30 -1.38 -31.55
CA CYS A 688 -36.65 -2.78 -31.81
C CYS A 688 -37.87 -2.89 -32.73
N GLY A 689 -37.67 -3.47 -33.92
CA GLY A 689 -38.73 -3.67 -34.91
C GLY A 689 -39.93 -4.45 -34.39
N TYR A 690 -39.74 -5.41 -33.49
CA TYR A 690 -40.85 -6.15 -32.86
C TYR A 690 -41.73 -5.21 -32.01
N PHE A 691 -41.15 -4.20 -31.37
CA PHE A 691 -41.81 -3.41 -30.35
C PHE A 691 -42.35 -2.06 -30.84
N LEU A 692 -42.28 -1.77 -32.15
CA LEU A 692 -42.86 -0.58 -32.77
C LEU A 692 -44.40 -0.62 -32.78
N VAL A 693 -45.09 0.53 -32.76
CA VAL A 693 -46.58 0.59 -32.80
C VAL A 693 -47.09 -0.24 -33.98
N GLU A 694 -46.45 -0.07 -35.12
CA GLU A 694 -46.82 -0.62 -36.41
C GLU A 694 -46.70 -2.15 -36.46
N SER A 695 -45.90 -2.72 -35.55
CA SER A 695 -45.58 -4.16 -35.50
C SER A 695 -46.33 -4.91 -34.40
N VAL A 696 -47.03 -4.19 -33.51
CA VAL A 696 -47.80 -4.80 -32.41
C VAL A 696 -49.29 -4.84 -32.80
N PRO A 697 -49.91 -6.04 -32.94
CA PRO A 697 -51.27 -6.16 -33.44
C PRO A 697 -52.34 -5.60 -32.50
N GLU A 698 -52.11 -5.64 -31.18
CA GLU A 698 -53.02 -5.11 -30.18
C GLU A 698 -52.30 -4.07 -29.30
N PRO A 699 -52.76 -2.81 -29.26
CA PRO A 699 -52.08 -1.74 -28.52
C PRO A 699 -51.86 -2.04 -27.02
N GLN A 700 -52.75 -2.83 -26.40
CA GLN A 700 -52.63 -3.20 -24.98
C GLN A 700 -51.44 -4.13 -24.73
N LEU A 701 -51.15 -5.05 -25.65
CA LEU A 701 -49.99 -5.94 -25.54
C LEU A 701 -48.68 -5.15 -25.49
N ARG A 702 -48.59 -4.00 -26.18
CA ARG A 702 -47.40 -3.15 -26.12
C ARG A 702 -47.17 -2.57 -24.73
N LEU A 703 -48.24 -2.15 -24.06
CA LEU A 703 -48.17 -1.68 -22.68
C LEU A 703 -47.74 -2.81 -21.74
N ASP A 704 -48.34 -4.00 -21.91
CA ASP A 704 -48.03 -5.19 -21.11
C ASP A 704 -46.55 -5.59 -21.25
N LEU A 705 -45.98 -5.53 -22.48
CA LEU A 705 -44.57 -5.80 -22.74
C LEU A 705 -43.63 -4.90 -21.93
N VAL A 706 -43.89 -3.59 -21.92
CA VAL A 706 -43.05 -2.62 -21.21
C VAL A 706 -43.22 -2.76 -19.70
N GLN A 707 -44.43 -3.08 -19.23
CA GLN A 707 -44.68 -3.37 -17.82
C GLN A 707 -43.92 -4.60 -17.34
N ILE A 708 -43.85 -5.67 -18.15
CA ILE A 708 -43.02 -6.86 -17.85
C ILE A 708 -41.54 -6.49 -17.72
N LEU A 709 -41.01 -5.64 -18.61
CA LEU A 709 -39.63 -5.14 -18.51
C LEU A 709 -39.43 -4.31 -17.23
N LEU A 710 -40.41 -3.48 -16.84
CA LEU A 710 -40.37 -2.72 -15.59
C LEU A 710 -40.38 -3.61 -14.34
N GLU A 711 -41.20 -4.66 -14.34
CA GLU A 711 -41.25 -5.62 -13.23
C GLU A 711 -39.92 -6.36 -13.04
N SER A 712 -39.17 -6.55 -14.13
CA SER A 712 -37.84 -7.15 -14.13
C SER A 712 -36.75 -6.28 -13.48
N SER A 713 -37.04 -5.02 -13.15
CA SER A 713 -36.11 -4.04 -12.54
C SER A 713 -35.39 -4.51 -11.28
N ASN A 714 -36.06 -5.31 -10.46
CA ASN A 714 -35.58 -5.68 -9.13
C ASN A 714 -34.31 -6.54 -9.20
N GLN A 715 -34.13 -7.36 -10.23
CA GLN A 715 -32.92 -8.19 -10.35
C GLN A 715 -31.62 -7.37 -10.50
N PHE A 716 -31.72 -6.12 -10.94
CA PHE A 716 -30.56 -5.23 -11.11
C PHE A 716 -30.24 -4.41 -9.87
N THR A 717 -31.23 -4.18 -9.01
CA THR A 717 -31.12 -3.24 -7.87
C THR A 717 -31.21 -3.91 -6.50
N SER A 718 -31.69 -5.15 -6.42
CA SER A 718 -32.09 -5.82 -5.18
C SER A 718 -31.13 -6.88 -4.65
N LEU A 719 -30.05 -7.25 -5.35
CA LEU A 719 -29.25 -8.43 -4.96
C LEU A 719 -27.86 -8.02 -4.47
N SER A 720 -27.55 -8.45 -3.23
CA SER A 720 -26.32 -8.32 -2.42
C SER A 720 -26.18 -7.10 -1.49
N VAL A 721 -26.63 -5.91 -1.84
CA VAL A 721 -26.32 -4.73 -1.00
C VAL A 721 -27.07 -4.73 0.33
N GLU A 722 -28.33 -5.17 0.35
CA GLU A 722 -29.17 -5.14 1.55
C GLU A 722 -28.83 -6.24 2.56
N ALA A 723 -28.52 -7.45 2.08
CA ALA A 723 -28.12 -8.59 2.92
C ALA A 723 -26.69 -8.43 3.45
N VAL A 724 -25.74 -7.98 2.61
CA VAL A 724 -24.36 -7.67 3.03
C VAL A 724 -24.37 -6.57 4.08
N ARG A 725 -25.24 -5.56 3.96
CA ARG A 725 -25.35 -4.46 4.93
C ARG A 725 -26.05 -4.85 6.24
N LYS A 726 -27.08 -5.71 6.21
CA LYS A 726 -27.67 -6.27 7.43
C LYS A 726 -26.61 -7.07 8.22
N GLN A 727 -25.75 -7.81 7.51
CA GLN A 727 -24.71 -8.64 8.12
C GLN A 727 -23.46 -7.85 8.56
N GLN A 728 -23.06 -6.80 7.85
CA GLN A 728 -22.02 -5.85 8.29
C GLN A 728 -22.37 -5.21 9.64
N ARG A 729 -23.66 -5.01 9.93
CA ARG A 729 -24.14 -4.48 11.23
C ARG A 729 -24.14 -5.54 12.34
N SER A 730 -24.36 -6.82 12.04
CA SER A 730 -24.30 -7.91 13.03
C SER A 730 -22.87 -8.38 13.31
N ALA A 731 -21.93 -8.16 12.39
CA ALA A 731 -20.51 -8.39 12.64
C ALA A 731 -19.94 -7.43 13.70
N THR A 732 -20.52 -6.23 13.84
CA THR A 732 -20.13 -5.25 14.87
C THR A 732 -20.58 -5.66 16.29
N SER A 733 -21.52 -6.60 16.42
CA SER A 733 -21.99 -7.14 17.71
C SER A 733 -21.28 -8.42 18.18
N GLY A 734 -20.19 -8.84 17.52
CA GLY A 734 -19.34 -9.94 17.98
C GLY A 734 -19.85 -11.35 17.72
N GLU A 735 -20.91 -11.54 16.92
CA GLU A 735 -21.35 -12.87 16.50
C GLU A 735 -20.58 -13.33 15.24
N PRO A 736 -19.97 -14.53 15.25
CA PRO A 736 -19.27 -15.08 14.09
C PRO A 736 -20.31 -15.48 13.05
N THR A 737 -20.56 -14.62 12.07
CA THR A 737 -21.44 -14.94 10.95
C THR A 737 -20.63 -15.12 9.68
N THR A 738 -20.85 -16.26 9.00
CA THR A 738 -20.22 -16.60 7.74
C THR A 738 -20.68 -15.64 6.64
N PHE A 739 -19.75 -14.92 6.02
CA PHE A 739 -19.97 -13.98 4.91
C PHE A 739 -20.73 -14.60 3.71
N SER A 740 -20.86 -15.93 3.67
CA SER A 740 -21.56 -16.71 2.65
C SER A 740 -23.06 -16.42 2.53
N ASP A 741 -23.72 -16.02 3.63
CA ASP A 741 -25.18 -16.02 3.69
C ASP A 741 -25.81 -14.72 3.16
N ALA A 742 -25.02 -13.63 3.11
CA ALA A 742 -25.41 -12.36 2.50
C ALA A 742 -25.22 -12.31 0.97
N ILE A 743 -24.45 -13.23 0.40
CA ILE A 743 -24.20 -13.29 -1.03
C ILE A 743 -25.35 -14.06 -1.67
N VAL A 744 -26.12 -13.38 -2.53
CA VAL A 744 -27.11 -14.05 -3.35
C VAL A 744 -26.37 -14.97 -4.32
N ARG A 745 -26.44 -16.27 -4.06
CA ARG A 745 -25.76 -17.29 -4.85
C ARG A 745 -26.35 -17.31 -6.25
N TRP A 746 -25.48 -17.44 -7.26
CA TRP A 746 -25.89 -17.54 -8.65
C TRP A 746 -27.00 -18.58 -8.86
N ASP A 747 -26.93 -19.72 -8.16
CA ASP A 747 -27.85 -20.84 -8.30
C ASP A 747 -29.28 -20.51 -7.89
N THR A 748 -29.49 -19.56 -6.96
CA THR A 748 -30.81 -19.18 -6.46
C THR A 748 -31.48 -18.06 -7.27
N ILE A 749 -30.73 -17.35 -8.11
CA ILE A 749 -31.25 -16.27 -8.94
C ILE A 749 -32.02 -16.85 -10.12
N GLN A 750 -33.22 -16.35 -10.37
CA GLN A 750 -34.00 -16.59 -11.59
C GLN A 750 -34.03 -15.29 -12.40
N PRO A 751 -32.99 -15.02 -13.21
CA PRO A 751 -32.96 -13.79 -13.99
C PRO A 751 -34.02 -13.89 -15.09
N PHE A 752 -34.78 -12.82 -15.31
CA PHE A 752 -35.58 -12.63 -16.51
C PHE A 752 -35.34 -11.22 -17.01
N THR A 753 -34.58 -11.04 -18.09
CA THR A 753 -34.37 -9.71 -18.68
C THR A 753 -34.20 -9.78 -20.19
N LEU A 754 -33.82 -8.66 -20.79
CA LEU A 754 -33.62 -8.51 -22.21
C LEU A 754 -32.34 -7.74 -22.50
N VAL A 755 -31.62 -8.19 -23.52
CA VAL A 755 -30.50 -7.48 -24.14
C VAL A 755 -30.88 -7.19 -25.60
N PHE A 756 -30.60 -5.99 -26.08
CA PHE A 756 -30.76 -5.65 -27.50
C PHE A 756 -29.42 -5.86 -28.23
N THR A 757 -29.49 -6.55 -29.37
CA THR A 757 -28.36 -6.83 -30.26
C THR A 757 -27.94 -5.57 -31.04
N VAL A 758 -26.87 -5.65 -31.85
CA VAL A 758 -26.45 -4.52 -32.71
C VAL A 758 -27.42 -4.18 -33.85
N SER A 759 -28.39 -5.07 -34.10
CA SER A 759 -29.52 -4.88 -35.02
C SER A 759 -30.83 -4.53 -34.30
N ASP A 760 -30.76 -4.16 -33.01
CA ASP A 760 -31.90 -3.85 -32.16
C ASP A 760 -32.90 -5.00 -31.96
N GLU A 761 -32.50 -6.24 -32.28
CA GLU A 761 -33.32 -7.42 -32.00
C GLU A 761 -33.25 -7.82 -30.51
N PRO A 762 -34.35 -8.33 -29.94
CA PRO A 762 -34.40 -8.70 -28.55
C PRO A 762 -33.82 -10.10 -28.29
N LEU A 763 -32.78 -10.17 -27.46
CA LEU A 763 -32.19 -11.39 -26.90
C LEU A 763 -32.59 -11.55 -25.42
N PHE A 764 -33.48 -12.50 -25.14
CA PHE A 764 -34.02 -12.73 -23.79
C PHE A 764 -33.05 -13.51 -22.90
N VAL A 765 -32.90 -13.07 -21.65
CA VAL A 765 -32.01 -13.66 -20.65
C VAL A 765 -32.86 -14.37 -19.60
N TYR A 766 -32.78 -15.70 -19.55
CA TYR A 766 -33.46 -16.53 -18.55
C TYR A 766 -32.75 -17.88 -18.41
N LYS A 767 -32.99 -18.59 -17.29
CA LYS A 767 -32.39 -19.92 -17.04
C LYS A 767 -33.23 -21.04 -17.63
N LYS A 768 -34.55 -20.99 -17.42
CA LYS A 768 -35.50 -21.99 -17.92
C LYS A 768 -36.59 -21.31 -18.75
N PRO A 769 -37.14 -21.95 -19.78
CA PRO A 769 -38.28 -21.41 -20.53
C PRO A 769 -39.50 -21.09 -19.66
N THR A 770 -39.66 -21.78 -18.52
CA THR A 770 -40.71 -21.49 -17.52
C THR A 770 -40.56 -20.15 -16.81
N ASP A 771 -39.36 -19.58 -16.83
CA ASP A 771 -39.06 -18.28 -16.20
C ASP A 771 -39.52 -17.11 -17.11
N VAL A 772 -39.90 -17.40 -18.37
CA VAL A 772 -40.40 -16.39 -19.31
C VAL A 772 -41.86 -16.06 -18.99
N PRO A 773 -42.21 -14.77 -18.81
CA PRO A 773 -43.58 -14.34 -18.56
C PRO A 773 -44.55 -14.82 -19.65
N GLN A 774 -45.67 -15.44 -19.26
CA GLN A 774 -46.64 -16.00 -20.21
C GLN A 774 -47.21 -14.97 -21.19
N ALA A 775 -47.32 -13.71 -20.76
CA ALA A 775 -47.76 -12.61 -21.61
C ALA A 775 -46.83 -12.37 -22.82
N LEU A 776 -45.51 -12.51 -22.65
CA LEU A 776 -44.53 -12.43 -23.74
C LEU A 776 -44.66 -13.60 -24.71
N VAL A 777 -44.86 -14.81 -24.18
CA VAL A 777 -45.09 -16.01 -25.01
C VAL A 777 -46.34 -15.85 -25.86
N LYS A 778 -47.43 -15.35 -25.27
CA LYS A 778 -48.68 -15.01 -25.99
C LYS A 778 -48.43 -13.97 -27.06
N TYR A 779 -47.71 -12.89 -26.74
CA TYR A 779 -47.41 -11.81 -27.69
C TYR A 779 -46.68 -12.33 -28.93
N PHE A 780 -45.56 -13.05 -28.78
CA PHE A 780 -44.83 -13.57 -29.95
C PHE A 780 -45.62 -14.64 -30.70
N LYS A 781 -46.50 -15.40 -30.02
CA LYS A 781 -47.45 -16.30 -30.71
C LYS A 781 -48.34 -15.53 -31.68
N PHE A 782 -48.96 -14.45 -31.23
CA PHE A 782 -49.82 -13.62 -32.07
C PHE A 782 -49.04 -12.92 -33.18
N TYR A 783 -47.85 -12.41 -32.87
CA TYR A 783 -46.97 -11.78 -33.85
C TYR A 783 -46.65 -12.72 -35.03
N TYR A 784 -46.20 -13.95 -34.75
CA TYR A 784 -45.90 -14.93 -35.80
C TYR A 784 -47.16 -15.47 -36.51
N GLN A 785 -48.29 -15.57 -35.80
CA GLN A 785 -49.58 -15.91 -36.41
C GLN A 785 -50.01 -14.86 -37.44
N ALA A 786 -49.86 -13.58 -37.12
CA ALA A 786 -50.15 -12.48 -38.05
C ALA A 786 -49.25 -12.50 -39.29
N LEU A 787 -48.02 -13.00 -39.17
CA LEU A 787 -47.06 -13.16 -40.27
C LEU A 787 -47.24 -14.46 -41.09
N GLY A 788 -48.20 -15.32 -40.74
CA GLY A 788 -48.44 -16.59 -41.42
C GLY A 788 -47.37 -17.67 -41.17
N GLN A 789 -46.55 -17.54 -40.13
CA GLN A 789 -45.44 -18.46 -39.79
C GLN A 789 -45.78 -19.31 -38.56
N ASN A 790 -46.74 -20.24 -38.69
CA ASN A 790 -47.44 -20.85 -37.55
C ASN A 790 -46.72 -21.98 -36.78
N SER A 791 -45.60 -22.56 -37.23
CA SER A 791 -45.09 -23.81 -36.63
C SER A 791 -43.59 -23.92 -36.31
N ILE A 792 -42.73 -23.00 -36.77
CA ILE A 792 -41.26 -23.19 -36.67
C ILE A 792 -40.54 -22.08 -35.86
N MET A 793 -41.20 -20.94 -35.59
CA MET A 793 -40.55 -19.73 -35.06
C MET A 793 -40.77 -19.44 -33.56
N GLN A 794 -41.62 -20.21 -32.84
CA GLN A 794 -41.76 -20.03 -31.40
C GLN A 794 -40.58 -20.60 -30.60
N THR A 795 -40.02 -21.74 -31.05
CA THR A 795 -38.85 -22.39 -30.45
C THR A 795 -37.55 -21.62 -30.68
N THR A 796 -37.49 -20.75 -31.69
CA THR A 796 -36.30 -19.92 -31.97
C THR A 796 -36.20 -18.68 -31.07
N MET A 797 -37.35 -18.09 -30.70
CA MET A 797 -37.41 -16.88 -29.87
C MET A 797 -37.14 -17.15 -28.39
N PHE A 798 -37.76 -18.19 -27.85
CA PHE A 798 -37.59 -18.63 -26.46
C PHE A 798 -37.06 -20.07 -26.40
N PRO A 799 -35.82 -20.33 -26.88
CA PRO A 799 -35.25 -21.67 -26.85
C PRO A 799 -34.95 -22.12 -25.42
N ASP A 800 -34.98 -23.43 -25.18
CA ASP A 800 -34.34 -23.98 -23.99
C ASP A 800 -32.83 -23.92 -24.19
N TYR A 801 -32.16 -22.97 -23.52
CA TYR A 801 -30.72 -22.79 -23.64
C TYR A 801 -29.94 -24.05 -23.28
N ILE A 802 -30.47 -24.91 -22.40
CA ILE A 802 -29.84 -26.18 -22.00
C ILE A 802 -29.69 -27.13 -23.18
N THR A 803 -30.61 -27.05 -24.15
CA THR A 803 -30.62 -27.91 -25.34
C THR A 803 -29.72 -27.40 -26.46
N LEU A 804 -29.20 -26.17 -26.36
CA LEU A 804 -28.35 -25.57 -27.38
C LEU A 804 -26.88 -25.95 -27.21
N GLY A 805 -26.26 -26.37 -28.32
CA GLY A 805 -24.82 -26.60 -28.39
C GLY A 805 -23.99 -25.32 -28.44
N HIS A 806 -22.66 -25.49 -28.39
CA HIS A 806 -21.68 -24.41 -28.42
C HIS A 806 -21.90 -23.43 -29.58
N ASP A 807 -22.13 -23.96 -30.78
CA ASP A 807 -22.32 -23.23 -32.03
C ASP A 807 -23.55 -22.31 -31.98
N LYS A 808 -24.69 -22.82 -31.51
CA LYS A 808 -25.95 -22.06 -31.41
C LYS A 808 -25.89 -20.99 -30.31
N LEU A 809 -25.22 -21.28 -29.19
CA LEU A 809 -24.96 -20.28 -28.15
C LEU A 809 -24.00 -19.19 -28.67
N PHE A 810 -22.97 -19.56 -29.43
CA PHE A 810 -22.04 -18.61 -30.03
C PHE A 810 -22.74 -17.66 -31.00
N LEU A 811 -23.60 -18.16 -31.90
CA LEU A 811 -24.36 -17.32 -32.84
C LEU A 811 -25.17 -16.24 -32.10
N LYS A 812 -25.82 -16.62 -30.99
CA LYS A 812 -26.58 -15.69 -30.16
C LYS A 812 -25.71 -14.66 -29.43
N LEU A 813 -24.47 -14.99 -29.06
CA LEU A 813 -23.53 -14.01 -28.50
C LEU A 813 -22.93 -13.11 -29.58
N ALA A 814 -22.62 -13.68 -30.74
CA ALA A 814 -22.02 -12.96 -31.86
C ALA A 814 -22.94 -11.81 -32.36
N SER A 815 -24.26 -11.93 -32.19
CA SER A 815 -25.21 -10.85 -32.50
C SER A 815 -25.07 -9.61 -31.59
N LEU A 816 -24.29 -9.67 -30.51
CA LEU A 816 -23.98 -8.50 -29.68
C LEU A 816 -22.91 -7.59 -30.30
N SER A 817 -22.25 -8.00 -31.39
CA SER A 817 -21.18 -7.23 -32.03
C SER A 817 -21.23 -7.33 -33.55
N ARG A 818 -20.67 -6.33 -34.24
CA ARG A 818 -20.50 -6.36 -35.71
C ARG A 818 -19.27 -7.14 -36.16
N LYS A 819 -18.46 -7.64 -35.21
CA LYS A 819 -17.19 -8.34 -35.43
C LYS A 819 -17.25 -9.42 -36.52
N TYR A 820 -18.33 -10.21 -36.55
CA TYR A 820 -18.47 -11.35 -37.46
C TYR A 820 -19.43 -11.12 -38.63
N PHE A 821 -19.73 -9.85 -38.97
CA PHE A 821 -20.68 -9.54 -40.05
C PHE A 821 -19.98 -9.20 -41.37
N ASN A 822 -19.10 -8.18 -41.38
CA ASN A 822 -18.52 -7.64 -42.61
C ASN A 822 -17.00 -7.45 -42.55
N LYS A 823 -16.31 -8.27 -41.76
CA LYS A 823 -14.87 -8.18 -41.50
C LYS A 823 -14.19 -9.53 -41.69
N SER A 824 -12.88 -9.48 -41.89
CA SER A 824 -12.05 -10.69 -41.84
C SER A 824 -11.52 -10.91 -40.44
N ILE A 825 -11.42 -12.17 -40.00
CA ILE A 825 -11.01 -12.55 -38.65
C ILE A 825 -9.77 -13.43 -38.73
N CYS A 826 -8.78 -13.11 -37.90
CA CYS A 826 -7.64 -14.01 -37.75
C CYS A 826 -8.06 -15.25 -36.95
N PRO A 827 -7.86 -16.48 -37.46
CA PRO A 827 -8.27 -17.70 -36.77
C PRO A 827 -7.48 -18.01 -35.49
N LYS A 828 -6.37 -17.28 -35.23
CA LYS A 828 -5.49 -17.51 -34.09
C LYS A 828 -5.69 -16.46 -32.99
N CYS A 829 -5.58 -15.18 -33.32
CA CYS A 829 -5.77 -14.11 -32.34
C CYS A 829 -7.20 -13.56 -32.29
N PHE A 830 -8.06 -13.94 -33.25
CA PHE A 830 -9.46 -13.52 -33.35
C PHE A 830 -9.68 -12.01 -33.46
N ARG A 831 -8.64 -11.24 -33.78
CA ARG A 831 -8.79 -9.81 -34.10
C ARG A 831 -9.49 -9.63 -35.45
N GLN A 832 -10.30 -8.59 -35.54
CA GLN A 832 -10.92 -8.18 -36.79
C GLN A 832 -9.98 -7.35 -37.66
N TYR A 833 -10.16 -7.47 -38.97
CA TYR A 833 -9.41 -6.77 -40.02
C TYR A 833 -10.34 -6.35 -41.15
N ASP A 834 -9.89 -5.39 -41.96
CA ASP A 834 -10.60 -5.04 -43.19
C ASP A 834 -10.72 -6.25 -44.12
N ILE A 835 -11.81 -6.35 -44.87
CA ILE A 835 -12.09 -7.50 -45.74
C ILE A 835 -11.10 -7.64 -46.91
N LYS A 836 -10.43 -6.53 -47.27
CA LYS A 836 -9.37 -6.50 -48.28
C LYS A 836 -8.05 -7.09 -47.77
N GLN A 837 -7.85 -7.10 -46.46
CA GLN A 837 -6.65 -7.63 -45.85
C GLN A 837 -6.67 -9.16 -45.91
N GLN A 838 -5.55 -9.76 -46.34
CA GLN A 838 -5.47 -11.22 -46.53
C GLN A 838 -4.75 -11.93 -45.38
N LYS A 839 -3.85 -11.24 -44.69
CA LYS A 839 -2.99 -11.81 -43.64
C LYS A 839 -3.06 -11.00 -42.36
N CYS A 840 -2.90 -11.70 -41.24
CA CYS A 840 -2.83 -11.09 -39.92
C CYS A 840 -1.48 -10.38 -39.70
N ASP A 841 -1.50 -9.08 -39.41
CA ASP A 841 -0.26 -8.31 -39.15
C ASP A 841 0.24 -8.42 -37.70
N LYS A 842 -0.61 -8.91 -36.79
CA LYS A 842 -0.29 -9.07 -35.35
C LYS A 842 0.31 -10.43 -35.00
N CYS A 843 -0.01 -11.47 -35.75
CA CYS A 843 0.49 -12.82 -35.48
C CYS A 843 1.80 -13.05 -36.24
N LEU A 844 2.81 -13.59 -35.55
CA LEU A 844 4.11 -13.94 -36.15
C LEU A 844 3.97 -14.87 -37.37
N SER A 845 2.96 -15.75 -37.38
CA SER A 845 2.65 -16.70 -38.46
C SER A 845 2.03 -16.07 -39.71
N LYS A 846 1.61 -14.78 -39.68
CA LYS A 846 0.87 -14.10 -40.76
C LYS A 846 -0.26 -14.96 -41.37
N ASP A 847 -1.04 -15.59 -40.50
CA ASP A 847 -2.11 -16.52 -40.87
C ASP A 847 -3.14 -15.88 -41.82
N ILE A 848 -3.68 -16.70 -42.73
CA ILE A 848 -4.74 -16.30 -43.66
C ILE A 848 -5.99 -15.96 -42.85
N LEU A 849 -6.55 -14.79 -43.11
CA LEU A 849 -7.75 -14.33 -42.44
C LEU A 849 -8.99 -15.06 -42.98
N MET A 850 -9.88 -15.49 -42.08
CA MET A 850 -11.18 -16.05 -42.43
C MET A 850 -12.16 -14.92 -42.73
N ARG A 851 -13.05 -15.11 -43.70
CA ARG A 851 -14.06 -14.13 -44.10
C ARG A 851 -15.31 -14.82 -44.61
N PRO A 852 -16.49 -14.16 -44.53
CA PRO A 852 -17.69 -14.70 -45.14
C PRO A 852 -17.56 -14.73 -46.67
N LYS A 853 -18.21 -15.70 -47.33
CA LYS A 853 -18.17 -15.86 -48.79
C LYS A 853 -18.87 -14.71 -49.52
N SER A 854 -19.99 -14.27 -48.95
CA SER A 854 -20.76 -13.10 -49.34
C SER A 854 -21.35 -12.44 -48.10
N PHE A 855 -22.06 -11.31 -48.26
CA PHE A 855 -22.79 -10.67 -47.17
C PHE A 855 -24.22 -11.19 -47.01
N ASP A 856 -24.58 -12.25 -47.73
CA ASP A 856 -25.87 -12.90 -47.55
C ASP A 856 -25.92 -13.58 -46.17
N HIS A 857 -27.09 -13.53 -45.52
CA HIS A 857 -27.29 -14.07 -44.17
C HIS A 857 -26.76 -15.49 -44.01
N LYS A 858 -27.00 -16.37 -44.99
CA LYS A 858 -26.55 -17.78 -44.95
C LYS A 858 -25.03 -17.91 -44.93
N ASP A 859 -24.32 -17.09 -45.70
CA ASP A 859 -22.85 -17.14 -45.76
C ASP A 859 -22.21 -16.52 -44.52
N VAL A 860 -22.82 -15.48 -43.94
CA VAL A 860 -22.40 -14.87 -42.67
C VAL A 860 -22.63 -15.84 -41.50
N GLU A 861 -23.79 -16.48 -41.44
CA GLU A 861 -24.09 -17.50 -40.42
C GLU A 861 -23.13 -18.68 -40.54
N GLN A 862 -22.87 -19.17 -41.76
CA GLN A 862 -21.90 -20.24 -41.97
C GLN A 862 -20.49 -19.83 -41.53
N PHE A 863 -20.08 -18.59 -41.83
CA PHE A 863 -18.80 -18.05 -41.36
C PHE A 863 -18.72 -18.00 -39.82
N GLN A 864 -19.79 -17.57 -39.15
CA GLN A 864 -19.86 -17.57 -37.69
C GLN A 864 -19.81 -18.99 -37.11
N LEU A 865 -20.47 -19.96 -37.74
CA LEU A 865 -20.40 -21.38 -37.36
C LEU A 865 -18.99 -21.96 -37.52
N ASP A 866 -18.28 -21.59 -38.59
CA ASP A 866 -16.90 -22.01 -38.81
C ASP A 866 -15.95 -21.42 -37.75
N ILE A 867 -16.20 -20.18 -37.31
CA ILE A 867 -15.50 -19.57 -36.18
C ILE A 867 -15.85 -20.28 -34.86
N ALA A 868 -17.13 -20.57 -34.61
CA ALA A 868 -17.57 -21.26 -33.40
C ALA A 868 -16.86 -22.61 -33.24
N LYS A 869 -16.83 -23.44 -34.30
CA LYS A 869 -16.13 -24.73 -34.30
C LYS A 869 -14.64 -24.61 -33.95
N LYS A 870 -13.98 -23.52 -34.37
CA LYS A 870 -12.58 -23.25 -34.00
C LYS A 870 -12.43 -22.82 -32.55
N LEU A 871 -13.41 -22.10 -32.00
CA LEU A 871 -13.39 -21.67 -30.60
C LEU A 871 -13.73 -22.79 -29.63
N GLU A 872 -14.46 -23.81 -30.07
CA GLU A 872 -14.90 -24.93 -29.22
C GLU A 872 -13.71 -25.68 -28.60
N THR A 873 -12.56 -25.74 -29.28
CA THR A 873 -11.33 -26.34 -28.74
C THR A 873 -10.67 -25.51 -27.65
N ASP A 874 -10.89 -24.20 -27.64
CA ASP A 874 -10.29 -23.25 -26.70
C ASP A 874 -11.22 -22.96 -25.51
N TYR A 875 -12.52 -22.82 -25.77
CA TYR A 875 -13.54 -22.47 -24.77
C TYR A 875 -14.91 -22.99 -25.18
N VAL A 876 -15.47 -23.90 -24.36
CA VAL A 876 -16.82 -24.44 -24.58
C VAL A 876 -17.86 -23.53 -23.90
N LEU A 877 -18.69 -22.90 -24.73
CA LEU A 877 -19.87 -22.16 -24.27
C LEU A 877 -20.91 -23.12 -23.70
N THR A 878 -21.27 -22.89 -22.44
CA THR A 878 -22.39 -23.53 -21.75
C THR A 878 -23.54 -22.54 -21.61
N PRO A 879 -24.78 -23.01 -21.40
CA PRO A 879 -25.93 -22.14 -21.13
C PRO A 879 -25.68 -21.19 -19.95
N ASP A 880 -24.99 -21.70 -18.94
CA ASP A 880 -24.64 -20.95 -17.74
C ASP A 880 -23.68 -19.78 -18.02
N ASN A 881 -22.59 -20.07 -18.73
CA ASN A 881 -21.62 -19.05 -19.16
C ASN A 881 -22.26 -18.02 -20.10
N PHE A 882 -23.14 -18.46 -20.99
CA PHE A 882 -23.90 -17.60 -21.89
C PHE A 882 -24.75 -16.58 -21.12
N ILE A 883 -25.58 -17.02 -20.17
CA ILE A 883 -26.44 -16.13 -19.37
C ILE A 883 -25.58 -15.16 -18.53
N LYS A 884 -24.48 -15.64 -17.91
CA LYS A 884 -23.53 -14.80 -17.17
C LYS A 884 -22.95 -13.70 -18.06
N MET A 885 -22.50 -14.04 -19.27
CA MET A 885 -21.96 -13.06 -20.23
C MET A 885 -23.01 -12.02 -20.63
N LEU A 886 -24.27 -12.40 -20.84
CA LEU A 886 -25.35 -11.45 -21.16
C LEU A 886 -25.63 -10.46 -20.02
N LEU A 887 -25.64 -10.94 -18.78
CA LEU A 887 -25.84 -10.07 -17.60
C LEU A 887 -24.65 -9.12 -17.39
N ILE A 888 -23.42 -9.60 -17.60
CA ILE A 888 -22.21 -8.76 -17.56
C ILE A 888 -22.26 -7.71 -18.66
N TYR A 889 -22.54 -8.12 -19.90
CA TYR A 889 -22.65 -7.24 -21.05
C TYR A 889 -23.66 -6.12 -20.79
N MET A 890 -24.85 -6.46 -20.27
CA MET A 890 -25.88 -5.48 -19.96
C MET A 890 -25.43 -4.46 -18.89
N ARG A 891 -24.78 -4.92 -17.82
CA ARG A 891 -24.23 -4.01 -16.79
C ARG A 891 -23.19 -3.06 -17.37
N VAL A 892 -22.26 -3.57 -18.18
CA VAL A 892 -21.22 -2.75 -18.83
C VAL A 892 -21.84 -1.75 -19.79
N GLN A 893 -22.80 -2.17 -20.62
CA GLN A 893 -23.51 -1.31 -21.57
C GLN A 893 -24.34 -0.21 -20.88
N SER A 894 -24.78 -0.46 -19.64
CA SER A 894 -25.45 0.53 -18.79
C SER A 894 -24.47 1.35 -17.93
N GLY A 895 -23.15 1.24 -18.11
CA GLY A 895 -22.17 2.00 -17.32
C GLY A 895 -22.14 1.63 -15.84
N ILE A 896 -22.57 0.42 -15.48
CA ILE A 896 -22.63 -0.07 -14.11
C ILE A 896 -21.33 -0.79 -13.76
N PRO A 897 -20.68 -0.50 -12.62
CA PRO A 897 -19.51 -1.24 -12.16
C PRO A 897 -19.80 -2.74 -12.02
N VAL A 898 -18.88 -3.57 -12.49
CA VAL A 898 -19.00 -5.04 -12.43
C VAL A 898 -17.92 -5.60 -11.51
N LEU A 899 -18.35 -6.21 -10.41
CA LEU A 899 -17.51 -7.02 -9.52
C LEU A 899 -17.98 -8.47 -9.59
N ILE A 900 -17.07 -9.39 -9.88
CA ILE A 900 -17.36 -10.83 -9.98
C ILE A 900 -16.60 -11.55 -8.88
N MET A 901 -17.33 -12.11 -7.92
CA MET A 901 -16.77 -12.89 -6.82
C MET A 901 -16.88 -14.38 -7.12
N GLY A 902 -15.83 -15.14 -6.80
CA GLY A 902 -15.83 -16.60 -6.90
C GLY A 902 -14.45 -17.20 -6.63
N GLU A 903 -14.39 -18.49 -6.33
CA GLU A 903 -13.16 -19.22 -6.00
C GLU A 903 -12.12 -19.19 -7.13
N THR A 904 -10.85 -19.41 -6.79
CA THR A 904 -9.80 -19.61 -7.80
C THR A 904 -10.14 -20.82 -8.67
N GLY A 905 -9.87 -20.73 -9.98
CA GLY A 905 -10.17 -21.81 -10.92
C GLY A 905 -11.59 -21.85 -11.50
N CYS A 906 -12.56 -21.07 -10.99
CA CYS A 906 -13.94 -21.09 -11.53
C CYS A 906 -14.15 -20.38 -12.89
N GLY A 907 -13.06 -20.07 -13.61
CA GLY A 907 -13.13 -19.57 -14.99
C GLY A 907 -13.49 -18.09 -15.18
N LYS A 908 -13.53 -17.26 -14.12
CA LYS A 908 -13.88 -15.82 -14.21
C LYS A 908 -13.10 -15.06 -15.28
N THR A 909 -11.78 -15.16 -15.25
CA THR A 909 -10.89 -14.48 -16.20
C THR A 909 -11.12 -15.00 -17.62
N SER A 910 -11.26 -16.30 -17.81
CA SER A 910 -11.53 -16.92 -19.11
C SER A 910 -12.88 -16.48 -19.69
N LEU A 911 -13.91 -16.37 -18.85
CA LEU A 911 -15.24 -15.88 -19.23
C LEU A 911 -15.19 -14.43 -19.73
N ILE A 912 -14.52 -13.54 -18.99
CA ILE A 912 -14.36 -12.14 -19.40
C ILE A 912 -13.49 -12.02 -20.66
N GLN A 913 -12.40 -12.79 -20.73
CA GLN A 913 -11.53 -12.81 -21.90
C GLN A 913 -12.27 -13.27 -23.15
N PHE A 914 -13.11 -14.30 -23.04
CA PHE A 914 -13.95 -14.76 -24.14
C PHE A 914 -14.93 -13.68 -24.59
N LEU A 915 -15.67 -13.06 -23.66
CA LEU A 915 -16.63 -11.99 -23.96
C LEU A 915 -15.94 -10.79 -24.66
N CYS A 916 -14.86 -10.27 -24.09
CA CYS A 916 -14.16 -9.11 -24.67
C CYS A 916 -13.51 -9.46 -26.02
N GLN A 917 -12.63 -10.46 -26.04
CA GLN A 917 -11.76 -10.72 -27.20
C GLN A 917 -12.46 -11.51 -28.30
N LYS A 918 -13.37 -12.44 -27.97
CA LYS A 918 -14.00 -13.33 -28.95
C LYS A 918 -15.41 -12.86 -29.34
N VAL A 919 -16.11 -12.08 -28.52
CA VAL A 919 -17.46 -11.60 -28.86
C VAL A 919 -17.45 -10.13 -29.26
N LEU A 920 -16.97 -9.23 -28.39
CA LEU A 920 -17.14 -7.77 -28.55
C LEU A 920 -16.10 -7.10 -29.46
N ASP A 921 -14.91 -7.70 -29.60
CA ASP A 921 -13.71 -7.10 -30.22
C ASP A 921 -13.03 -5.99 -29.40
N ASP A 922 -13.08 -6.13 -28.07
CA ASP A 922 -12.41 -5.22 -27.15
C ASP A 922 -11.02 -5.74 -26.72
N ASP A 923 -10.11 -4.81 -26.45
CA ASP A 923 -8.83 -5.13 -25.81
C ASP A 923 -9.03 -5.37 -24.31
N LEU A 924 -8.39 -6.40 -23.76
CA LEU A 924 -8.41 -6.73 -22.34
C LEU A 924 -7.03 -6.46 -21.73
N VAL A 925 -6.97 -5.57 -20.74
CA VAL A 925 -5.79 -5.35 -19.91
C VAL A 925 -6.02 -5.99 -18.55
N ILE A 926 -5.10 -6.87 -18.13
CA ILE A 926 -5.19 -7.61 -16.88
C ILE A 926 -4.19 -7.04 -15.89
N PHE A 927 -4.69 -6.46 -14.80
CA PHE A 927 -3.88 -6.07 -13.65
C PHE A 927 -3.97 -7.16 -12.58
N ARG A 928 -2.83 -7.75 -12.23
CA ARG A 928 -2.75 -8.75 -11.16
C ARG A 928 -2.41 -8.04 -9.86
N ILE A 929 -3.43 -7.79 -9.05
CA ILE A 929 -3.28 -7.15 -7.74
C ILE A 929 -2.90 -8.22 -6.71
N HIS A 930 -1.88 -7.94 -5.90
CA HIS A 930 -1.44 -8.76 -4.76
C HIS A 930 -1.11 -7.84 -3.58
N PRO A 931 -0.86 -8.35 -2.35
CA PRO A 931 -0.64 -7.51 -1.16
C PRO A 931 0.56 -6.53 -1.22
N GLY A 932 1.37 -6.59 -2.27
CA GLY A 932 2.52 -5.70 -2.47
C GLY A 932 2.30 -4.68 -3.59
N ILE A 933 1.05 -4.50 -4.05
CA ILE A 933 0.61 -3.56 -5.07
C ILE A 933 -0.48 -2.66 -4.50
#